data_AF-A0A4Q6XNL0-F1
#
_entry.id   AF-A0A4Q6XNL0-F1
#
_cell.length_a   1.000
_cell.length_b   1.000
_cell.length_c   1.000
_cell.angle_alpha   90.00
_cell.angle_beta   90.00
_cell.angle_gamma   90.00
#
_symmetry.space_group_name_H-M   'P 1'
#
loop_
_entity.id
_entity.type
_entity.pdbx_description
1 polymer ?
#
loop_
_entity_poly.entity_id
_entity_poly.type
_entity_poly.pdbx_seq_one_letter_code
_entity_poly.pdbx_strand_id
1 'polypeptide(L)'
;MPFNVIIEFNPIDPDTRLATTVRMASANADASGTILNNLVWTPAIIGGPNFEISLWDSGQPKAVDVSYGQIDFITNAQLANLDWARLIWDGATGTIWVGKLGDPFTNYRQLWQGRLGIFTRTSDQVASVALYGNEAILNRNLLSATYAGTGGAEGPGTMLGTLKPWAAGLCTNVAPILVDANYFIYQVDGYDACPTNAVYSNALTLGAPASTSSTSYAALKALSLSPGQWASAPAVGMFRLASDPGSVALTADIGLPATVGSVITTYLTTAGVASNKIDASITGLLGTCGFYTADQVQVIDRVRAEALSAGRYLIVDATGKFCLASYVSNKTPGALTSNRSSYPLVVPDSIKQNTDQAATAPAWRVKVGHTHVFHVNSISEISPAVADLASDLTAVNAAAEAAQDSADAAQAQADLAIQRYQDMSADGILSRSEKLQLAQDFQTYTAEKNNNISTGNGFGLTSFVASYTNAYNDLAAYLYSLSPAFNDTSADTVIDRATFNARTTNYELTRQDLVNANANAAAKRANWTGIPDRPTDLSGLNPADGTKLDGIQPGATVGAPAGTTVGGVPVESVLATIAQAQTDAAGVRSDLAAEVARAKLEEGTLHDLVTTTQSTVAGIATTITNETTLRADQVAALADRASSLETTVNNSNIGNGALVARITNEETTRANQVDAVANRANSLESTAGYLSGRITNEETTRANETSSLSSRTSSLETTAGSLSARVSTAEGSISNLNGKATAYWQTTAVAGNNRAQLTIHADANGGAGVDIIGDVSIAGNLIVGGSLTSTQLAQGAVTKFVAMTNTNSYVGSGPGGGGGGGGGGGGGFGCVAIDSFTPTSTIAGDLKAGDKLIMLDPDGSNFHDGEVESNKTIEQPSYRITTASGITLIASTSTPITLRDGSVISIAHACYHDIAVLDDDGFRWERIERLDYVGVCAVAFISASDGTYAAGEVEGRYIFTHNKSIE
;
A
#
# COMPACT_ATOMS: atom_id res chain seq x y z
N MET A 1 -29.14 -18.52 21.75
CA MET A 1 -29.46 -19.96 21.92
C MET A 1 -28.34 -20.75 21.29
N PRO A 2 -27.89 -21.88 21.85
CA PRO A 2 -26.84 -22.69 21.25
C PRO A 2 -27.28 -23.30 19.92
N PHE A 3 -26.33 -23.45 19.00
CA PHE A 3 -26.46 -24.33 17.84
C PHE A 3 -26.20 -25.77 18.29
N ASN A 4 -26.84 -26.72 17.62
CA ASN A 4 -26.60 -28.15 17.75
C ASN A 4 -25.96 -28.66 16.46
N VAL A 5 -24.80 -29.30 16.57
CA VAL A 5 -24.14 -29.99 15.47
C VAL A 5 -24.43 -31.47 15.61
N ILE A 6 -25.00 -32.07 14.57
CA ILE A 6 -25.30 -33.51 14.51
C ILE A 6 -24.58 -34.15 13.33
N ILE A 7 -24.13 -35.38 13.54
CA ILE A 7 -23.17 -36.05 12.68
C ILE A 7 -23.57 -37.51 12.51
N GLU A 8 -23.69 -37.94 11.25
CA GLU A 8 -23.87 -39.34 10.90
C GLU A 8 -22.64 -39.81 10.12
N PHE A 9 -21.89 -40.73 10.72
CA PHE A 9 -20.68 -41.32 10.16
C PHE A 9 -20.91 -42.81 9.93
N ASN A 10 -20.34 -43.38 8.86
CA ASN A 10 -20.58 -44.76 8.46
C ASN A 10 -19.26 -45.56 8.32
N PRO A 11 -18.44 -45.66 9.39
CA PRO A 11 -17.23 -46.49 9.40
C PRO A 11 -17.54 -47.98 9.17
N ILE A 12 -16.57 -48.71 8.62
CA ILE A 12 -16.73 -50.12 8.24
C ILE A 12 -16.42 -51.00 9.45
N ASP A 13 -17.33 -51.92 9.77
CA ASP A 13 -17.08 -52.96 10.77
C ASP A 13 -16.09 -54.00 10.20
N PRO A 14 -14.96 -54.30 10.87
CA PRO A 14 -13.88 -55.12 10.31
C PRO A 14 -14.27 -56.60 10.16
N ASP A 15 -15.22 -57.07 10.96
CA ASP A 15 -15.63 -58.47 11.07
C ASP A 15 -16.70 -58.82 10.01
N THR A 16 -17.64 -57.89 9.79
CA THR A 16 -18.73 -58.04 8.81
C THR A 16 -18.42 -57.44 7.43
N ARG A 17 -17.46 -56.50 7.36
CA ARG A 17 -17.14 -55.67 6.18
C ARG A 17 -18.29 -54.80 5.67
N LEU A 18 -19.28 -54.54 6.52
CA LEU A 18 -20.41 -53.64 6.24
C LEU A 18 -20.24 -52.30 6.97
N ALA A 19 -20.85 -51.26 6.44
CA ALA A 19 -20.88 -49.95 7.08
C ALA A 19 -21.77 -49.98 8.34
N THR A 20 -21.27 -49.44 9.45
CA THR A 20 -21.97 -49.31 10.72
C THR A 20 -22.24 -47.83 11.00
N THR A 21 -23.51 -47.46 11.14
CA THR A 21 -23.89 -46.05 11.33
C THR A 21 -23.68 -45.59 12.77
N VAL A 22 -22.76 -44.63 12.95
CA VAL A 22 -22.49 -43.90 14.19
C VAL A 22 -23.20 -42.54 14.13
N ARG A 23 -23.98 -42.22 15.17
CA ARG A 23 -24.70 -40.93 15.29
C ARG A 23 -24.27 -40.16 16.51
N MET A 24 -23.87 -38.91 16.31
CA MET A 24 -23.40 -38.01 17.37
C MET A 24 -24.13 -36.67 17.34
N ALA A 25 -24.29 -36.07 18.51
CA ALA A 25 -24.74 -34.69 18.72
C ALA A 25 -23.70 -33.92 19.55
N SER A 26 -23.84 -32.59 19.64
CA SER A 26 -23.03 -31.76 20.53
C SER A 26 -23.13 -32.25 21.98
N ALA A 27 -22.02 -32.29 22.72
CA ALA A 27 -21.98 -32.82 24.09
C ALA A 27 -22.81 -32.01 25.10
N ASN A 28 -23.24 -30.81 24.74
CA ASN A 28 -24.16 -29.95 25.49
C ASN A 28 -25.61 -29.98 24.97
N ALA A 29 -25.94 -30.87 24.03
CA ALA A 29 -27.29 -31.03 23.51
C ALA A 29 -28.20 -31.72 24.54
N ASP A 30 -29.39 -31.16 24.77
CA ASP A 30 -30.41 -31.76 25.62
C ASP A 30 -31.24 -32.82 24.86
N ALA A 31 -32.33 -33.29 25.48
CA ALA A 31 -33.25 -34.27 24.88
C ALA A 31 -33.83 -33.83 23.51
N SER A 32 -33.95 -32.52 23.25
CA SER A 32 -34.42 -31.96 21.98
C SER A 32 -33.33 -31.90 20.89
N GLY A 33 -32.05 -31.98 21.27
CA GLY A 33 -30.93 -32.05 20.34
C GLY A 33 -30.38 -33.47 20.13
N THR A 34 -30.73 -34.42 21.01
CA THR A 34 -30.28 -35.83 20.97
C THR A 34 -31.33 -36.81 20.44
N ILE A 35 -32.59 -36.40 20.31
CA ILE A 35 -33.66 -37.17 19.67
C ILE A 35 -34.22 -36.36 18.50
N LEU A 36 -33.75 -36.67 17.29
CA LEU A 36 -34.06 -35.92 16.06
C LEU A 36 -34.35 -36.88 14.91
N ASN A 37 -35.38 -36.57 14.11
CA ASN A 37 -35.85 -37.41 12.98
C ASN A 37 -36.21 -38.86 13.39
N ASN A 38 -36.75 -39.05 14.61
CA ASN A 38 -36.98 -40.35 15.26
C ASN A 38 -35.72 -41.23 15.43
N LEU A 39 -34.53 -40.61 15.37
CA LEU A 39 -33.23 -41.24 15.58
C LEU A 39 -32.60 -40.70 16.87
N VAL A 40 -31.82 -41.54 17.55
CA VAL A 40 -31.03 -41.18 18.73
C VAL A 40 -29.61 -40.79 18.29
N TRP A 41 -29.10 -39.70 18.85
CA TRP A 41 -27.79 -39.13 18.56
C TRP A 41 -27.03 -38.97 19.87
N THR A 42 -25.87 -39.63 20.01
CA THR A 42 -25.11 -39.64 21.26
C THR A 42 -24.44 -38.27 21.49
N PRO A 43 -24.68 -37.57 22.62
CA PRO A 43 -24.09 -36.25 22.89
C PRO A 43 -22.59 -36.40 23.22
N ALA A 44 -21.75 -36.43 22.18
CA ALA A 44 -20.34 -36.77 22.27
C ALA A 44 -19.40 -35.70 21.70
N ILE A 45 -19.86 -34.83 20.79
CA ILE A 45 -18.99 -33.89 20.07
C ILE A 45 -18.57 -32.74 21.00
N ILE A 46 -17.27 -32.57 21.18
CA ILE A 46 -16.65 -31.51 21.99
C ILE A 46 -15.80 -30.54 21.17
N GLY A 47 -15.27 -30.97 20.02
CA GLY A 47 -14.61 -30.12 19.02
C GLY A 47 -15.37 -30.16 17.70
N GLY A 48 -15.81 -28.99 17.23
CA GLY A 48 -16.46 -28.83 15.94
C GLY A 48 -15.45 -28.70 14.78
N PRO A 49 -15.91 -28.88 13.52
CA PRO A 49 -15.03 -28.84 12.37
C PRO A 49 -14.62 -27.40 12.02
N ASN A 50 -13.32 -27.22 11.72
CA ASN A 50 -12.75 -25.96 11.26
C ASN A 50 -12.60 -26.02 9.72
N PHE A 51 -13.47 -25.30 9.01
CA PHE A 51 -13.42 -25.20 7.55
C PHE A 51 -12.60 -23.99 7.11
N GLU A 52 -11.56 -24.21 6.30
CA GLU A 52 -10.72 -23.16 5.72
C GLU A 52 -10.63 -23.35 4.19
N ILE A 53 -10.72 -22.25 3.44
CA ILE A 53 -10.55 -22.25 1.98
C ILE A 53 -9.53 -21.16 1.61
N SER A 54 -8.39 -21.57 1.07
CA SER A 54 -7.29 -20.67 0.69
C SER A 54 -7.30 -20.46 -0.82
N LEU A 55 -7.74 -19.28 -1.27
CA LEU A 55 -7.93 -18.93 -2.69
C LEU A 55 -6.84 -18.04 -3.28
N TRP A 56 -6.18 -17.24 -2.44
CA TRP A 56 -5.19 -16.24 -2.85
C TRP A 56 -3.88 -16.43 -2.07
N ASP A 57 -2.78 -16.05 -2.69
CA ASP A 57 -1.46 -15.95 -2.07
C ASP A 57 -0.72 -14.77 -2.69
N SER A 58 -0.06 -13.94 -1.88
CA SER A 58 0.81 -12.85 -2.35
C SER A 58 0.16 -11.91 -3.39
N GLY A 59 -1.16 -11.70 -3.28
CA GLY A 59 -1.96 -10.88 -4.20
C GLY A 59 -2.42 -11.57 -5.49
N GLN A 60 -2.07 -12.84 -5.70
CA GLN A 60 -2.39 -13.63 -6.89
C GLN A 60 -3.37 -14.78 -6.58
N PRO A 61 -4.23 -15.19 -7.54
CA PRO A 61 -5.13 -16.33 -7.37
C PRO A 61 -4.33 -17.63 -7.50
N LYS A 62 -4.45 -18.54 -6.53
CA LYS A 62 -3.77 -19.84 -6.54
C LYS A 62 -4.74 -20.99 -6.76
N ALA A 63 -4.21 -22.19 -6.99
CA ALA A 63 -5.00 -23.41 -6.94
C ALA A 63 -5.72 -23.50 -5.58
N VAL A 64 -7.02 -23.80 -5.61
CA VAL A 64 -7.85 -23.86 -4.39
C VAL A 64 -7.26 -24.87 -3.42
N ASP A 65 -6.96 -24.43 -2.21
CA ASP A 65 -6.69 -25.33 -1.10
C ASP A 65 -7.85 -25.31 -0.09
N VAL A 66 -8.18 -26.47 0.48
CA VAL A 66 -9.34 -26.64 1.36
C VAL A 66 -8.99 -27.57 2.52
N SER A 67 -9.13 -27.05 3.74
CA SER A 67 -9.13 -27.85 4.96
C SER A 67 -10.55 -27.97 5.50
N TYR A 68 -10.93 -29.17 5.91
CA TYR A 68 -12.20 -29.44 6.60
C TYR A 68 -12.00 -29.70 8.11
N GLY A 69 -10.75 -29.62 8.59
CA GLY A 69 -10.39 -29.84 9.99
C GLY A 69 -10.64 -31.27 10.46
N GLN A 70 -11.02 -31.40 11.73
CA GLN A 70 -11.35 -32.67 12.38
C GLN A 70 -12.58 -32.51 13.28
N ILE A 71 -13.17 -33.63 13.70
CA ILE A 71 -14.17 -33.68 14.78
C ILE A 71 -13.52 -34.33 15.99
N ASP A 72 -13.64 -33.69 17.16
CA ASP A 72 -13.23 -34.25 18.45
C ASP A 72 -14.47 -34.66 19.26
N PHE A 73 -14.47 -35.89 19.77
CA PHE A 73 -15.61 -36.47 20.47
C PHE A 73 -15.20 -37.37 21.64
N ILE A 74 -16.07 -37.44 22.64
CA ILE A 74 -15.89 -38.27 23.84
C ILE A 74 -16.16 -39.74 23.50
N THR A 75 -15.28 -40.64 23.95
CA THR A 75 -15.52 -42.10 23.97
C THR A 75 -15.40 -42.62 25.41
N ASN A 76 -16.51 -43.06 26.00
CA ASN A 76 -16.54 -43.59 27.37
C ASN A 76 -17.69 -44.60 27.58
N ALA A 77 -17.71 -45.25 28.75
CA ALA A 77 -18.71 -46.26 29.09
C ALA A 77 -20.12 -45.65 29.29
N GLN A 78 -20.18 -44.40 29.78
CA GLN A 78 -21.42 -43.69 30.10
C GLN A 78 -22.23 -43.32 28.84
N LEU A 79 -21.55 -43.06 27.73
CA LEU A 79 -22.13 -42.86 26.39
C LEU A 79 -22.30 -44.16 25.59
N ALA A 80 -21.97 -45.31 26.18
CA ALA A 80 -22.03 -46.65 25.57
C ALA A 80 -21.31 -46.76 24.20
N ASN A 81 -20.22 -46.00 24.01
CA ASN A 81 -19.60 -45.80 22.69
C ASN A 81 -18.12 -46.20 22.60
N LEU A 82 -17.60 -46.96 23.56
CA LEU A 82 -16.21 -47.46 23.56
C LEU A 82 -15.87 -48.31 22.32
N ASP A 83 -16.84 -49.11 21.83
CA ASP A 83 -16.65 -50.02 20.69
C ASP A 83 -16.41 -49.29 19.36
N TRP A 84 -16.71 -47.99 19.26
CA TRP A 84 -16.44 -47.21 18.05
C TRP A 84 -14.95 -47.22 17.65
N ALA A 85 -14.05 -47.44 18.61
CA ALA A 85 -12.61 -47.53 18.36
C ALA A 85 -12.17 -48.80 17.59
N ARG A 86 -13.03 -49.82 17.43
CA ARG A 86 -12.71 -51.03 16.63
C ARG A 86 -13.06 -50.91 15.14
N LEU A 87 -13.83 -49.88 14.77
CA LEU A 87 -14.34 -49.71 13.41
C LEU A 87 -13.25 -49.12 12.50
N ILE A 88 -13.34 -49.39 11.19
CA ILE A 88 -12.44 -48.83 10.19
C ILE A 88 -13.02 -47.49 9.73
N TRP A 89 -12.41 -46.41 10.21
CA TRP A 89 -12.82 -45.03 9.96
C TRP A 89 -12.21 -44.42 8.70
N ASP A 90 -10.99 -44.83 8.34
CA ASP A 90 -10.28 -44.24 7.21
C ASP A 90 -10.97 -44.54 5.86
N GLY A 91 -11.18 -43.50 5.07
CA GLY A 91 -11.91 -43.55 3.81
C GLY A 91 -13.44 -43.73 3.94
N ALA A 92 -13.98 -43.92 5.15
CA ALA A 92 -15.41 -44.08 5.38
C ALA A 92 -16.21 -42.81 5.07
N THR A 93 -17.51 -42.93 4.82
CA THR A 93 -18.37 -41.78 4.48
C THR A 93 -18.99 -41.13 5.71
N GLY A 94 -19.23 -39.83 5.63
CA GLY A 94 -19.89 -39.06 6.68
C GLY A 94 -20.74 -37.91 6.16
N THR A 95 -21.64 -37.40 7.00
CA THR A 95 -22.42 -36.19 6.76
C THR A 95 -22.66 -35.46 8.08
N ILE A 96 -22.60 -34.13 8.04
CA ILE A 96 -22.70 -33.22 9.20
C ILE A 96 -23.80 -32.21 8.90
N TRP A 97 -24.70 -32.01 9.86
CA TRP A 97 -25.73 -30.98 9.82
C TRP A 97 -25.61 -30.04 11.03
N VAL A 98 -25.97 -28.78 10.83
CA VAL A 98 -26.07 -27.79 11.89
C VAL A 98 -27.48 -27.22 11.95
N GLY A 99 -28.03 -27.13 13.15
CA GLY A 99 -29.34 -26.55 13.41
C GLY A 99 -29.35 -25.79 14.72
N LYS A 100 -30.51 -25.22 15.04
CA LYS A 100 -30.77 -24.60 16.34
C LYS A 100 -31.28 -25.66 17.31
N LEU A 101 -30.85 -25.62 18.57
CA LEU A 101 -31.35 -26.55 19.59
C LEU A 101 -32.87 -26.38 19.75
N GLY A 102 -33.61 -27.48 19.72
CA GLY A 102 -35.08 -27.50 19.76
C GLY A 102 -35.82 -27.34 18.42
N ASP A 103 -35.12 -27.04 17.31
CA ASP A 103 -35.75 -27.03 15.98
C ASP A 103 -35.91 -28.46 15.41
N PRO A 104 -36.90 -28.73 14.54
CA PRO A 104 -37.04 -30.02 13.86
C PRO A 104 -35.91 -30.25 12.84
N PHE A 105 -35.58 -31.53 12.56
CA PHE A 105 -34.50 -31.90 11.62
C PHE A 105 -34.66 -31.31 10.21
N THR A 106 -35.89 -31.00 9.77
CA THR A 106 -36.15 -30.29 8.50
C THR A 106 -35.53 -28.88 8.42
N ASN A 107 -35.21 -28.28 9.58
CA ASN A 107 -34.56 -26.97 9.67
C ASN A 107 -33.03 -27.08 9.80
N TYR A 108 -32.48 -28.29 9.95
CA TYR A 108 -31.03 -28.49 10.05
C TYR A 108 -30.40 -28.41 8.66
N ARG A 109 -29.45 -27.49 8.49
CA ARG A 109 -28.72 -27.34 7.23
C ARG A 109 -27.61 -28.37 7.15
N GLN A 110 -27.55 -29.14 6.07
CA GLN A 110 -26.35 -29.93 5.76
C GLN A 110 -25.17 -28.96 5.59
N LEU A 111 -24.11 -29.20 6.36
CA LEU A 111 -22.92 -28.36 6.42
C LEU A 111 -21.77 -28.97 5.63
N TRP A 112 -21.65 -30.30 5.68
CA TRP A 112 -20.61 -31.06 5.01
C TRP A 112 -21.09 -32.49 4.72
N GLN A 113 -20.60 -33.07 3.63
CA GLN A 113 -20.64 -34.48 3.30
C GLN A 113 -19.30 -34.83 2.68
N GLY A 114 -18.71 -35.98 3.03
CA GLY A 114 -17.38 -36.34 2.54
C GLY A 114 -16.85 -37.64 3.11
N ARG A 115 -15.53 -37.76 3.16
CA ARG A 115 -14.79 -38.91 3.71
C ARG A 115 -14.12 -38.57 5.03
N LEU A 116 -13.85 -39.62 5.80
CA LEU A 116 -13.21 -39.56 7.11
C LEU A 116 -11.77 -40.07 7.02
N GLY A 117 -10.91 -39.55 7.89
CA GLY A 117 -9.56 -40.07 8.11
C GLY A 117 -9.48 -41.10 9.23
N ILE A 118 -8.25 -41.43 9.62
CA ILE A 118 -7.94 -42.41 10.68
C ILE A 118 -8.47 -41.93 12.04
N PHE A 119 -9.17 -42.83 12.75
CA PHE A 119 -9.57 -42.63 14.14
C PHE A 119 -8.34 -42.58 15.05
N THR A 120 -8.15 -41.43 15.70
CA THR A 120 -6.99 -41.14 16.55
C THR A 120 -7.45 -40.88 17.98
N ARG A 121 -6.94 -41.63 18.96
CA ARG A 121 -7.17 -41.27 20.38
C ARG A 121 -6.19 -40.17 20.77
N THR A 122 -6.71 -39.02 21.20
CA THR A 122 -5.92 -37.87 21.67
C THR A 122 -5.82 -37.82 23.19
N SER A 123 -6.69 -38.54 23.90
CA SER A 123 -6.55 -38.88 25.32
C SER A 123 -7.36 -40.14 25.68
N ASP A 124 -7.34 -40.58 26.94
CA ASP A 124 -8.06 -41.77 27.42
C ASP A 124 -9.57 -41.77 27.09
N GLN A 125 -10.18 -40.57 27.01
CA GLN A 125 -11.61 -40.39 26.75
C GLN A 125 -11.93 -39.54 25.51
N VAL A 126 -10.95 -39.04 24.76
CA VAL A 126 -11.18 -38.22 23.55
C VAL A 126 -10.60 -38.90 22.31
N ALA A 127 -11.43 -38.98 21.28
CA ALA A 127 -11.06 -39.41 19.95
C ALA A 127 -11.27 -38.27 18.94
N SER A 128 -10.44 -38.27 17.91
CA SER A 128 -10.38 -37.28 16.84
C SER A 128 -10.42 -37.99 15.49
N VAL A 129 -11.21 -37.47 14.55
CA VAL A 129 -11.31 -37.97 13.17
C VAL A 129 -11.21 -36.78 12.20
N ALA A 130 -10.19 -36.81 11.33
CA ALA A 130 -10.02 -35.81 10.28
C ALA A 130 -11.14 -35.88 9.22
N LEU A 131 -11.49 -34.74 8.65
CA LEU A 131 -12.50 -34.63 7.59
C LEU A 131 -11.84 -34.35 6.23
N TYR A 132 -12.36 -34.99 5.19
CA TYR A 132 -11.95 -34.77 3.81
C TYR A 132 -13.19 -34.53 2.92
N GLY A 133 -13.16 -33.47 2.11
CA GLY A 133 -14.21 -33.21 1.12
C GLY A 133 -14.30 -34.30 0.04
N ASN A 134 -15.37 -34.30 -0.77
CA ASN A 134 -15.56 -35.34 -1.79
C ASN A 134 -14.49 -35.28 -2.90
N GLU A 135 -13.77 -34.16 -3.06
CA GLU A 135 -12.60 -34.04 -3.91
C GLU A 135 -11.43 -34.94 -3.50
N ALA A 136 -11.42 -35.51 -2.28
CA ALA A 136 -10.44 -36.53 -1.89
C ALA A 136 -10.48 -37.78 -2.79
N ILE A 137 -11.55 -37.98 -3.57
CA ILE A 137 -11.58 -39.00 -4.64
C ILE A 137 -10.53 -38.73 -5.74
N LEU A 138 -10.09 -37.48 -5.92
CA LEU A 138 -9.10 -37.01 -6.89
C LEU A 138 -7.64 -37.10 -6.38
N ASN A 139 -7.44 -37.44 -5.10
CA ASN A 139 -6.12 -37.65 -4.50
C ASN A 139 -5.57 -39.03 -4.95
N ARG A 140 -5.22 -39.12 -6.24
CA ARG A 140 -4.61 -40.31 -6.85
C ARG A 140 -3.73 -39.92 -8.03
N ASN A 141 -2.81 -40.83 -8.34
CA ASN A 141 -2.05 -40.85 -9.58
C ASN A 141 -2.97 -40.83 -10.81
N LEU A 142 -2.63 -39.99 -11.79
CA LEU A 142 -3.34 -39.90 -13.08
C LEU A 142 -2.80 -40.92 -14.09
N LEU A 143 -1.47 -41.11 -14.12
CA LEU A 143 -0.82 -42.11 -14.98
C LEU A 143 -0.80 -43.46 -14.25
N SER A 144 -1.30 -44.50 -14.91
CA SER A 144 -1.46 -45.86 -14.33
C SER A 144 -0.91 -46.98 -15.21
N ALA A 145 -0.62 -46.72 -16.49
CA ALA A 145 -0.01 -47.68 -17.40
C ALA A 145 1.50 -47.56 -17.38
N THR A 146 2.20 -48.70 -17.34
CA THR A 146 3.66 -48.79 -17.41
C THR A 146 4.11 -49.64 -18.60
N TYR A 147 5.34 -49.43 -19.06
CA TYR A 147 5.98 -50.24 -20.08
C TYR A 147 6.43 -51.60 -19.50
N ALA A 148 6.15 -52.68 -20.23
CA ALA A 148 6.53 -54.03 -19.82
C ALA A 148 8.01 -54.40 -20.10
N GLY A 149 8.76 -53.56 -20.84
CA GLY A 149 10.18 -53.77 -21.14
C GLY A 149 10.50 -54.99 -22.02
N THR A 150 9.48 -55.61 -22.64
CA THR A 150 9.61 -56.86 -23.42
C THR A 150 10.10 -56.66 -24.86
N GLY A 151 10.44 -55.43 -25.24
CA GLY A 151 10.79 -55.03 -26.60
C GLY A 151 9.59 -54.57 -27.42
N GLY A 152 9.88 -53.82 -28.50
CA GLY A 152 8.88 -53.34 -29.44
C GLY A 152 7.93 -52.30 -28.84
N ALA A 153 6.62 -52.56 -28.89
CA ALA A 153 5.59 -51.67 -28.33
C ALA A 153 5.75 -51.39 -26.83
N GLU A 154 6.45 -52.28 -26.11
CA GLU A 154 6.64 -52.19 -24.66
C GLU A 154 8.03 -51.67 -24.25
N GLY A 155 8.82 -51.15 -25.20
CA GLY A 155 10.15 -50.62 -24.95
C GLY A 155 11.22 -51.69 -24.65
N PRO A 156 12.52 -51.35 -24.73
CA PRO A 156 13.59 -52.19 -24.20
C PRO A 156 13.47 -52.40 -22.68
N GLY A 157 14.15 -53.41 -22.14
CA GLY A 157 14.09 -53.76 -20.71
C GLY A 157 14.50 -52.64 -19.73
N THR A 158 15.20 -51.60 -20.20
CA THR A 158 15.49 -50.37 -19.44
C THR A 158 14.25 -49.51 -19.16
N MET A 159 13.14 -49.76 -19.84
CA MET A 159 11.85 -49.09 -19.63
C MET A 159 10.89 -49.91 -18.73
N LEU A 160 11.29 -51.08 -18.24
CA LEU A 160 10.43 -51.91 -17.37
C LEU A 160 9.93 -51.10 -16.16
N GLY A 161 8.61 -50.89 -16.09
CA GLY A 161 7.97 -50.17 -14.98
C GLY A 161 7.99 -48.64 -15.10
N THR A 162 8.58 -48.05 -16.14
CA THR A 162 8.41 -46.61 -16.41
C THR A 162 7.00 -46.33 -16.92
N LEU A 163 6.46 -45.15 -16.65
CA LEU A 163 5.10 -44.79 -17.03
C LEU A 163 4.99 -44.54 -18.54
N LYS A 164 3.84 -44.92 -19.11
CA LYS A 164 3.49 -44.55 -20.49
C LYS A 164 3.01 -43.09 -20.53
N PRO A 165 3.33 -42.34 -21.61
CA PRO A 165 2.98 -40.93 -21.71
C PRO A 165 1.48 -40.77 -21.90
N TRP A 166 0.97 -39.59 -21.58
CA TRP A 166 -0.45 -39.26 -21.70
C TRP A 166 -0.68 -37.86 -22.24
N ALA A 167 -1.66 -37.73 -23.12
CA ALA A 167 -2.04 -36.52 -23.82
C ALA A 167 -3.55 -36.28 -23.75
N ALA A 168 -3.95 -35.02 -23.52
CA ALA A 168 -5.35 -34.60 -23.56
C ALA A 168 -5.47 -33.25 -24.29
N GLY A 169 -6.37 -33.17 -25.27
CA GLY A 169 -6.53 -31.97 -26.11
C GLY A 169 -5.50 -31.86 -27.23
N LEU A 170 -5.18 -30.63 -27.65
CA LEU A 170 -4.18 -30.36 -28.69
C LEU A 170 -2.87 -29.92 -28.03
N CYS A 171 -1.80 -30.68 -28.23
CA CYS A 171 -0.50 -30.43 -27.60
C CYS A 171 0.57 -30.23 -28.67
N THR A 172 1.15 -29.03 -28.73
CA THR A 172 2.15 -28.65 -29.73
C THR A 172 3.58 -28.80 -29.20
N ASN A 173 4.49 -29.27 -30.05
CA ASN A 173 5.87 -29.62 -29.70
C ASN A 173 5.99 -30.45 -28.41
N VAL A 174 5.37 -31.63 -28.35
CA VAL A 174 5.67 -32.62 -27.30
C VAL A 174 7.00 -33.32 -27.57
N ALA A 175 7.73 -33.70 -26.52
CA ALA A 175 8.90 -34.58 -26.61
C ALA A 175 8.44 -36.06 -26.60
N PRO A 176 8.65 -36.83 -27.69
CA PRO A 176 8.10 -38.18 -27.85
C PRO A 176 9.05 -39.26 -27.33
N ILE A 177 8.53 -40.35 -26.78
CA ILE A 177 9.34 -41.42 -26.16
C ILE A 177 9.72 -42.48 -27.20
N LEU A 178 11.02 -42.72 -27.40
CA LEU A 178 11.50 -43.79 -28.29
C LEU A 178 11.23 -45.17 -27.69
N VAL A 179 10.41 -45.99 -28.36
CA VAL A 179 10.04 -47.35 -27.88
C VAL A 179 10.73 -48.48 -28.67
N ASP A 180 10.97 -48.30 -29.98
CA ASP A 180 11.71 -49.27 -30.80
C ASP A 180 12.78 -48.58 -31.67
N ALA A 181 14.00 -48.54 -31.13
CA ALA A 181 15.19 -47.96 -31.78
C ALA A 181 15.58 -48.65 -33.09
N ASN A 182 15.14 -49.90 -33.35
CA ASN A 182 15.46 -50.60 -34.60
C ASN A 182 14.57 -50.16 -35.77
N TYR A 183 13.44 -49.51 -35.47
CA TYR A 183 12.43 -49.09 -36.45
C TYR A 183 12.09 -47.60 -36.37
N PHE A 184 12.73 -46.85 -35.46
CA PHE A 184 12.48 -45.45 -35.14
C PHE A 184 11.00 -45.17 -34.84
N ILE A 185 10.42 -46.02 -33.97
CA ILE A 185 9.03 -45.89 -33.49
C ILE A 185 9.02 -45.19 -32.15
N TYR A 186 8.23 -44.12 -32.05
CA TYR A 186 8.06 -43.30 -30.86
C TYR A 186 6.60 -43.32 -30.39
N GLN A 187 6.38 -43.14 -29.09
CA GLN A 187 5.07 -43.06 -28.45
C GLN A 187 4.84 -41.67 -27.85
N VAL A 188 3.61 -41.16 -28.02
CA VAL A 188 3.11 -39.86 -27.58
C VAL A 188 1.81 -39.96 -26.76
N ASP A 189 1.14 -41.12 -26.76
CA ASP A 189 0.11 -41.48 -25.78
C ASP A 189 0.07 -43.00 -25.59
N GLY A 190 -0.23 -43.48 -24.39
CA GLY A 190 -0.36 -44.90 -24.05
C GLY A 190 -1.66 -45.34 -23.38
N TYR A 191 -2.72 -44.53 -23.47
CA TYR A 191 -4.02 -44.73 -22.84
C TYR A 191 -5.18 -44.69 -23.85
N ASP A 192 -5.15 -43.74 -24.79
CA ASP A 192 -6.25 -43.41 -25.71
C ASP A 192 -5.75 -43.18 -27.16
N ALA A 193 -6.69 -42.99 -28.08
CA ALA A 193 -6.37 -42.72 -29.49
C ALA A 193 -5.92 -41.26 -29.69
N CYS A 194 -4.61 -41.05 -29.87
CA CYS A 194 -3.99 -39.74 -30.01
C CYS A 194 -3.38 -39.54 -31.42
N PRO A 195 -3.98 -38.70 -32.29
CA PRO A 195 -3.40 -38.35 -33.59
C PRO A 195 -2.03 -37.68 -33.48
N THR A 196 -1.15 -37.96 -34.44
CA THR A 196 0.08 -37.19 -34.66
C THR A 196 -0.14 -36.29 -35.89
N ASN A 197 -0.19 -34.98 -35.66
CA ASN A 197 -0.58 -33.98 -36.64
C ASN A 197 0.62 -33.47 -37.45
N ALA A 198 1.76 -33.29 -36.78
CA ALA A 198 3.05 -32.97 -37.39
C ALA A 198 4.19 -33.56 -36.56
N VAL A 199 5.36 -33.75 -37.19
CA VAL A 199 6.63 -34.10 -36.53
C VAL A 199 7.70 -33.14 -37.02
N TYR A 200 8.60 -32.74 -36.13
CA TYR A 200 9.67 -31.76 -36.37
C TYR A 200 11.02 -32.34 -35.94
N SER A 201 12.06 -31.98 -36.68
CA SER A 201 13.47 -32.26 -36.38
C SER A 201 14.24 -30.95 -36.42
N ASN A 202 14.92 -30.60 -35.32
CA ASN A 202 15.54 -29.27 -35.12
C ASN A 202 14.58 -28.09 -35.43
N ALA A 203 13.34 -28.17 -34.91
CA ALA A 203 12.22 -27.26 -35.18
C ALA A 203 11.75 -27.16 -36.66
N LEU A 204 12.34 -27.89 -37.59
CA LEU A 204 11.90 -27.96 -38.99
C LEU A 204 10.89 -29.11 -39.17
N THR A 205 9.74 -28.84 -39.80
CA THR A 205 8.72 -29.87 -40.04
C THR A 205 9.19 -30.93 -41.05
N LEU A 206 8.89 -32.20 -40.77
CA LEU A 206 9.08 -33.33 -41.69
C LEU A 206 7.98 -33.43 -42.77
N GLY A 207 7.14 -32.40 -42.90
CA GLY A 207 6.05 -32.34 -43.87
C GLY A 207 4.90 -33.30 -43.54
N ALA A 208 4.05 -33.55 -44.53
CA ALA A 208 2.89 -34.42 -44.37
C ALA A 208 3.30 -35.90 -44.19
N PRO A 209 2.61 -36.67 -43.32
CA PRO A 209 2.88 -38.08 -43.13
C PRO A 209 2.57 -38.90 -44.39
N ALA A 210 3.43 -39.87 -44.72
CA ALA A 210 3.25 -40.76 -45.86
C ALA A 210 2.11 -41.79 -45.67
N SER A 211 1.67 -42.01 -44.42
CA SER A 211 0.47 -42.77 -44.07
C SER A 211 -0.02 -42.41 -42.66
N THR A 212 -1.33 -42.33 -42.47
CA THR A 212 -2.00 -41.79 -41.26
C THR A 212 -2.88 -42.79 -40.51
N SER A 213 -2.95 -44.04 -40.96
CA SER A 213 -3.99 -45.00 -40.51
C SER A 213 -3.44 -46.40 -40.18
N SER A 214 -2.21 -46.50 -39.67
CA SER A 214 -1.73 -47.77 -39.12
C SER A 214 -2.32 -48.01 -37.73
N THR A 215 -3.19 -49.01 -37.56
CA THR A 215 -3.99 -49.15 -36.32
C THR A 215 -3.29 -49.87 -35.17
N SER A 216 -2.00 -50.21 -35.31
CA SER A 216 -1.21 -50.89 -34.28
C SER A 216 0.28 -50.74 -34.51
N TYR A 217 1.09 -50.95 -33.46
CA TYR A 217 2.55 -51.06 -33.56
C TYR A 217 3.01 -52.04 -34.66
N ALA A 218 2.36 -53.20 -34.78
CA ALA A 218 2.70 -54.21 -35.78
C ALA A 218 2.48 -53.71 -37.22
N ALA A 219 1.38 -52.98 -37.46
CA ALA A 219 1.12 -52.35 -38.75
C ALA A 219 2.12 -51.22 -39.05
N LEU A 220 2.41 -50.36 -38.07
CA LEU A 220 3.37 -49.25 -38.18
C LEU A 220 4.80 -49.75 -38.48
N LYS A 221 5.22 -50.85 -37.82
CA LYS A 221 6.50 -51.54 -38.04
C LYS A 221 6.61 -52.17 -39.43
N ALA A 222 5.50 -52.64 -40.00
CA ALA A 222 5.47 -53.30 -41.31
C ALA A 222 5.55 -52.34 -42.51
N LEU A 223 5.35 -51.03 -42.33
CA LEU A 223 5.43 -50.05 -43.41
C LEU A 223 6.83 -49.96 -44.02
N SER A 224 6.89 -49.81 -45.35
CA SER A 224 8.07 -49.34 -46.06
C SER A 224 7.99 -47.82 -46.21
N LEU A 225 9.02 -47.10 -45.75
CA LEU A 225 9.12 -45.64 -45.82
C LEU A 225 10.44 -45.27 -46.50
N SER A 226 10.41 -44.27 -47.39
CA SER A 226 11.61 -43.69 -47.99
C SER A 226 12.27 -42.68 -47.04
N PRO A 227 13.60 -42.44 -47.10
CA PRO A 227 14.28 -41.44 -46.28
C PRO A 227 13.58 -40.08 -46.31
N GLY A 228 13.44 -39.45 -45.14
CA GLY A 228 12.68 -38.21 -44.93
C GLY A 228 11.16 -38.39 -44.75
N GLN A 229 10.59 -39.59 -44.97
CA GLN A 229 9.17 -39.85 -44.68
C GLN A 229 8.95 -40.26 -43.22
N TRP A 230 7.72 -40.04 -42.76
CA TRP A 230 7.20 -40.53 -41.48
C TRP A 230 5.76 -41.04 -41.64
N ALA A 231 5.28 -41.84 -40.68
CA ALA A 231 3.90 -42.34 -40.65
C ALA A 231 3.36 -42.40 -39.21
N SER A 232 2.04 -42.30 -39.05
CA SER A 232 1.39 -42.31 -37.73
C SER A 232 0.45 -43.49 -37.49
N ALA A 233 0.27 -43.78 -36.21
CA ALA A 233 -0.60 -44.82 -35.66
C ALA A 233 -1.49 -44.26 -34.53
N PRO A 234 -2.49 -43.42 -34.85
CA PRO A 234 -3.29 -42.71 -33.84
C PRO A 234 -3.94 -43.63 -32.81
N ALA A 235 -4.40 -44.83 -33.22
CA ALA A 235 -5.10 -45.78 -32.35
C ALA A 235 -4.22 -46.41 -31.24
N VAL A 236 -2.91 -46.17 -31.25
CA VAL A 236 -1.97 -46.60 -30.20
C VAL A 236 -1.04 -45.46 -29.76
N GLY A 237 -1.35 -44.21 -30.14
CA GLY A 237 -0.56 -43.03 -29.79
C GLY A 237 0.91 -43.10 -30.23
N MET A 238 1.21 -43.70 -31.39
CA MET A 238 2.60 -43.87 -31.89
C MET A 238 2.81 -43.24 -33.27
N PHE A 239 4.06 -42.92 -33.60
CA PHE A 239 4.49 -42.60 -34.96
C PHE A 239 5.87 -43.20 -35.26
N ARG A 240 6.27 -43.18 -36.53
CA ARG A 240 7.51 -43.79 -37.02
C ARG A 240 8.23 -42.94 -38.05
N LEU A 241 9.56 -42.89 -37.95
CA LEU A 241 10.44 -42.28 -38.95
C LEU A 241 11.03 -43.33 -39.91
N ALA A 242 11.38 -42.91 -41.13
CA ALA A 242 12.06 -43.77 -42.11
C ALA A 242 13.54 -44.05 -41.77
N SER A 243 14.18 -43.17 -41.00
CA SER A 243 15.61 -43.17 -40.71
C SER A 243 15.87 -42.61 -39.31
N ASP A 244 17.06 -42.92 -38.78
CA ASP A 244 17.57 -42.34 -37.53
C ASP A 244 17.63 -40.80 -37.66
N PRO A 245 17.00 -40.02 -36.76
CA PRO A 245 17.20 -38.58 -36.70
C PRO A 245 18.58 -38.22 -36.11
N GLY A 246 19.26 -39.14 -35.42
CA GLY A 246 20.50 -38.89 -34.70
C GLY A 246 20.29 -38.07 -33.43
N SER A 247 21.32 -37.33 -33.01
CA SER A 247 21.33 -36.53 -31.76
C SER A 247 20.51 -35.23 -31.81
N VAL A 248 19.56 -35.11 -32.74
CA VAL A 248 18.73 -33.90 -32.94
C VAL A 248 17.49 -33.94 -32.06
N ALA A 249 16.97 -32.77 -31.69
CA ALA A 249 15.68 -32.72 -30.99
C ALA A 249 14.54 -33.09 -31.95
N LEU A 250 13.75 -34.08 -31.54
CA LEU A 250 12.54 -34.51 -32.21
C LEU A 250 11.33 -34.06 -31.39
N THR A 251 10.41 -33.33 -32.00
CA THR A 251 9.14 -32.94 -31.37
C THR A 251 7.95 -33.28 -32.25
N ALA A 252 6.75 -33.34 -31.68
CA ALA A 252 5.52 -33.61 -32.43
C ALA A 252 4.36 -32.71 -31.98
N ASP A 253 3.46 -32.40 -32.91
CA ASP A 253 2.15 -31.85 -32.62
C ASP A 253 1.14 -32.99 -32.58
N ILE A 254 0.36 -33.11 -31.49
CA ILE A 254 -0.46 -34.27 -31.21
C ILE A 254 -1.87 -33.92 -30.72
N GLY A 255 -2.77 -34.90 -30.81
CA GLY A 255 -4.12 -34.81 -30.25
C GLY A 255 -5.09 -33.97 -31.09
N LEU A 256 -6.20 -33.56 -30.50
CA LEU A 256 -7.29 -32.83 -31.17
C LEU A 256 -7.77 -31.65 -30.30
N PRO A 257 -8.22 -30.53 -30.88
CA PRO A 257 -8.71 -29.38 -30.11
C PRO A 257 -9.82 -29.75 -29.12
N ALA A 258 -9.54 -29.67 -27.82
CA ALA A 258 -10.49 -29.91 -26.75
C ALA A 258 -10.72 -28.62 -25.93
N THR A 259 -11.88 -28.53 -25.29
CA THR A 259 -12.16 -27.46 -24.33
C THR A 259 -11.59 -27.81 -22.95
N VAL A 260 -11.30 -26.78 -22.13
CA VAL A 260 -10.91 -26.99 -20.72
C VAL A 260 -11.96 -27.82 -19.97
N GLY A 261 -13.25 -27.59 -20.23
CA GLY A 261 -14.34 -28.39 -19.66
C GLY A 261 -14.33 -29.86 -20.07
N SER A 262 -13.99 -30.16 -21.33
CA SER A 262 -13.83 -31.53 -21.82
C SER A 262 -12.66 -32.24 -21.13
N VAL A 263 -11.49 -31.60 -21.10
CA VAL A 263 -10.27 -32.15 -20.47
C VAL A 263 -10.48 -32.42 -18.97
N ILE A 264 -11.07 -31.47 -18.23
CA ILE A 264 -11.43 -31.68 -16.81
C ILE A 264 -12.46 -32.81 -16.65
N THR A 265 -13.42 -32.96 -17.57
CA THR A 265 -14.40 -34.06 -17.52
C THR A 265 -13.71 -35.42 -17.68
N THR A 266 -12.72 -35.55 -18.57
CA THR A 266 -11.87 -36.75 -18.67
C THR A 266 -11.15 -37.01 -17.35
N TYR A 267 -10.49 -36.00 -16.77
CA TYR A 267 -9.74 -36.14 -15.51
C TYR A 267 -10.62 -36.68 -14.36
N LEU A 268 -11.80 -36.09 -14.18
CA LEU A 268 -12.77 -36.50 -13.15
C LEU A 268 -13.30 -37.92 -13.40
N THR A 269 -13.54 -38.28 -14.67
CA THR A 269 -13.99 -39.63 -15.06
C THR A 269 -12.91 -40.68 -14.80
N THR A 270 -11.64 -40.39 -15.08
CA THR A 270 -10.48 -41.25 -14.75
C THR A 270 -10.32 -41.43 -13.24
N ALA A 271 -10.67 -40.43 -12.43
CA ALA A 271 -10.79 -40.58 -10.98
C ALA A 271 -12.07 -41.30 -10.50
N GLY A 272 -12.93 -41.77 -11.40
CA GLY A 272 -14.17 -42.47 -11.06
C GLY A 272 -15.25 -41.57 -10.46
N VAL A 273 -15.24 -40.27 -10.75
CA VAL A 273 -16.36 -39.37 -10.44
C VAL A 273 -17.52 -39.70 -11.38
N ALA A 274 -18.68 -40.05 -10.82
CA ALA A 274 -19.88 -40.32 -11.61
C ALA A 274 -20.37 -39.05 -12.34
N SER A 275 -20.86 -39.20 -13.57
CA SER A 275 -21.27 -38.06 -14.41
C SER A 275 -22.36 -37.16 -13.79
N ASN A 276 -23.23 -37.71 -12.95
CA ASN A 276 -24.23 -36.94 -12.20
C ASN A 276 -23.64 -36.08 -11.05
N LYS A 277 -22.37 -36.31 -10.69
CA LYS A 277 -21.58 -35.47 -9.78
C LYS A 277 -20.72 -34.44 -10.51
N ILE A 278 -20.75 -34.37 -11.84
CA ILE A 278 -20.09 -33.31 -12.63
C ILE A 278 -21.16 -32.26 -12.97
N ASP A 279 -20.85 -30.97 -12.77
CA ASP A 279 -21.78 -29.88 -13.05
C ASP A 279 -21.64 -29.27 -14.46
N ALA A 280 -22.70 -28.60 -14.92
CA ALA A 280 -22.71 -27.87 -16.18
C ALA A 280 -21.67 -26.73 -16.22
N SER A 281 -21.27 -26.18 -15.07
CA SER A 281 -20.14 -25.25 -14.96
C SER A 281 -18.78 -25.84 -15.35
N ILE A 282 -18.63 -27.17 -15.30
CA ILE A 282 -17.47 -27.89 -15.86
C ILE A 282 -17.70 -28.15 -17.36
N THR A 283 -18.77 -28.86 -17.72
CA THR A 283 -18.94 -29.35 -19.10
C THR A 283 -19.16 -28.22 -20.11
N GLY A 284 -19.69 -27.08 -19.67
CA GLY A 284 -19.86 -25.86 -20.47
C GLY A 284 -18.64 -24.94 -20.51
N LEU A 285 -17.51 -25.30 -19.88
CA LEU A 285 -16.32 -24.45 -19.85
C LEU A 285 -15.58 -24.47 -21.19
N LEU A 286 -15.61 -23.33 -21.89
CA LEU A 286 -14.96 -23.08 -23.17
C LEU A 286 -13.48 -22.65 -22.99
N GLY A 287 -12.81 -22.41 -24.12
CA GLY A 287 -11.37 -22.14 -24.21
C GLY A 287 -10.60 -23.42 -24.53
N THR A 288 -9.58 -23.32 -25.38
CA THR A 288 -8.75 -24.47 -25.77
C THR A 288 -7.86 -24.95 -24.63
N CYS A 289 -7.74 -26.26 -24.50
CA CYS A 289 -6.86 -26.91 -23.53
C CYS A 289 -5.99 -27.96 -24.23
N GLY A 290 -4.77 -28.09 -23.74
CA GLY A 290 -3.82 -29.15 -24.07
C GLY A 290 -3.07 -29.53 -22.80
N PHE A 291 -2.81 -30.81 -22.59
CA PHE A 291 -1.95 -31.33 -21.54
C PHE A 291 -1.16 -32.54 -22.07
N TYR A 292 0.12 -32.62 -21.73
CA TYR A 292 1.00 -33.75 -22.03
C TYR A 292 1.95 -34.00 -20.86
N THR A 293 2.13 -35.26 -20.46
CA THR A 293 3.15 -35.65 -19.49
C THR A 293 3.62 -37.08 -19.71
N ALA A 294 4.90 -37.34 -19.42
CA ALA A 294 5.45 -38.67 -19.20
C ALA A 294 5.58 -39.00 -17.69
N ASP A 295 5.64 -37.97 -16.85
CA ASP A 295 5.83 -38.06 -15.41
C ASP A 295 4.50 -38.11 -14.65
N GLN A 296 4.55 -38.68 -13.45
CA GLN A 296 3.38 -38.84 -12.59
C GLN A 296 2.85 -37.49 -12.07
N VAL A 297 1.53 -37.31 -12.13
CA VAL A 297 0.81 -36.15 -11.57
C VAL A 297 -0.44 -36.62 -10.83
N GLN A 298 -0.89 -35.88 -9.81
CA GLN A 298 -2.18 -36.17 -9.17
C GLN A 298 -3.34 -35.60 -10.00
N VAL A 299 -4.47 -36.31 -10.04
CA VAL A 299 -5.66 -35.83 -10.75
C VAL A 299 -6.16 -34.49 -10.18
N ILE A 300 -6.13 -34.35 -8.85
CA ILE A 300 -6.59 -33.12 -8.17
C ILE A 300 -5.81 -31.87 -8.61
N ASP A 301 -4.49 -31.98 -8.77
CA ASP A 301 -3.63 -30.87 -9.16
C ASP A 301 -3.91 -30.43 -10.60
N ARG A 302 -4.13 -31.39 -11.50
CA ARG A 302 -4.47 -31.12 -12.90
C ARG A 302 -5.85 -30.48 -13.02
N VAL A 303 -6.88 -31.00 -12.34
CA VAL A 303 -8.21 -30.38 -12.32
C VAL A 303 -8.15 -28.95 -11.76
N ARG A 304 -7.40 -28.71 -10.67
CA ARG A 304 -7.24 -27.38 -10.06
C ARG A 304 -6.46 -26.41 -10.95
N ALA A 305 -5.34 -26.83 -11.54
CA ALA A 305 -4.52 -25.97 -12.39
C ALA A 305 -5.20 -25.62 -13.72
N GLU A 306 -5.85 -26.59 -14.37
CA GLU A 306 -6.53 -26.36 -15.64
C GLU A 306 -7.78 -25.48 -15.43
N ALA A 307 -8.50 -25.62 -14.31
CA ALA A 307 -9.55 -24.68 -13.92
C ALA A 307 -9.00 -23.25 -13.66
N LEU A 308 -7.89 -23.13 -12.93
CA LEU A 308 -7.23 -21.85 -12.65
C LEU A 308 -6.82 -21.13 -13.95
N SER A 309 -6.29 -21.87 -14.93
CA SER A 309 -5.94 -21.32 -16.26
C SER A 309 -7.13 -20.61 -16.93
N ALA A 310 -8.33 -21.18 -16.80
CA ALA A 310 -9.58 -20.66 -17.33
C ALA A 310 -10.24 -19.57 -16.46
N GLY A 311 -9.61 -19.15 -15.36
CA GLY A 311 -10.21 -18.20 -14.42
C GLY A 311 -11.32 -18.81 -13.56
N ARG A 312 -11.15 -20.08 -13.17
CA ARG A 312 -12.11 -20.83 -12.35
C ARG A 312 -11.46 -21.44 -11.11
N TYR A 313 -12.26 -21.60 -10.07
CA TYR A 313 -11.93 -22.37 -8.88
C TYR A 313 -12.77 -23.65 -8.85
N LEU A 314 -12.12 -24.80 -8.64
CA LEU A 314 -12.81 -26.06 -8.33
C LEU A 314 -13.43 -25.97 -6.94
N ILE A 315 -14.74 -26.13 -6.85
CA ILE A 315 -15.48 -26.20 -5.58
C ILE A 315 -16.39 -27.41 -5.63
N VAL A 316 -16.52 -28.11 -4.51
CA VAL A 316 -17.51 -29.18 -4.35
C VAL A 316 -18.67 -28.66 -3.51
N ASP A 317 -19.91 -28.86 -3.98
CA ASP A 317 -21.10 -28.45 -3.24
C ASP A 317 -21.39 -29.34 -2.02
N ALA A 318 -22.31 -28.92 -1.16
CA ALA A 318 -22.69 -29.64 0.06
C ALA A 318 -23.29 -31.05 -0.19
N THR A 319 -23.58 -31.41 -1.45
CA THR A 319 -24.07 -32.73 -1.89
C THR A 319 -22.99 -33.57 -2.57
N GLY A 320 -21.76 -33.07 -2.68
CA GLY A 320 -20.66 -33.74 -3.36
C GLY A 320 -20.63 -33.59 -4.88
N LYS A 321 -21.27 -32.56 -5.44
CA LYS A 321 -21.18 -32.23 -6.88
C LYS A 321 -19.98 -31.30 -7.13
N PHE A 322 -19.14 -31.66 -8.12
CA PHE A 322 -18.02 -30.85 -8.57
C PHE A 322 -18.51 -29.72 -9.49
N CYS A 323 -18.15 -28.49 -9.15
CA CYS A 323 -18.58 -27.26 -9.80
C CYS A 323 -17.38 -26.31 -10.02
N LEU A 324 -17.51 -25.37 -10.97
CA LEU A 324 -16.50 -24.33 -11.22
C LEU A 324 -17.04 -22.93 -10.92
N ALA A 325 -16.49 -22.28 -9.90
CA ALA A 325 -16.79 -20.90 -9.56
C ALA A 325 -15.90 -19.93 -10.35
N SER A 326 -16.44 -18.78 -10.78
CA SER A 326 -15.68 -17.73 -11.46
C SER A 326 -15.07 -16.75 -10.47
N TYR A 327 -13.76 -16.52 -10.56
CA TYR A 327 -13.11 -15.38 -9.92
C TYR A 327 -12.72 -14.27 -10.92
N VAL A 328 -12.89 -14.51 -12.23
CA VAL A 328 -12.78 -13.43 -13.23
C VAL A 328 -13.98 -12.49 -13.14
N SER A 329 -13.70 -11.19 -13.32
CA SER A 329 -14.73 -10.17 -13.50
C SER A 329 -15.62 -10.45 -14.72
N ASN A 330 -16.87 -10.01 -14.67
CA ASN A 330 -17.82 -10.06 -15.79
C ASN A 330 -17.59 -8.95 -16.85
N LYS A 331 -16.59 -8.07 -16.66
CA LYS A 331 -16.20 -7.07 -17.66
C LYS A 331 -15.57 -7.75 -18.88
N THR A 332 -15.95 -7.29 -20.08
CA THR A 332 -15.28 -7.66 -21.34
C THR A 332 -13.78 -7.34 -21.28
N PRO A 333 -12.88 -8.28 -21.62
CA PRO A 333 -11.46 -7.99 -21.74
C PRO A 333 -11.17 -6.96 -22.84
N GLY A 334 -10.33 -5.96 -22.55
CA GLY A 334 -9.74 -5.10 -23.57
C GLY A 334 -8.53 -5.78 -24.22
N ALA A 335 -8.31 -5.53 -25.52
CA ALA A 335 -7.06 -5.90 -26.18
C ALA A 335 -5.98 -4.86 -25.85
N LEU A 336 -4.77 -5.31 -25.50
CA LEU A 336 -3.59 -4.45 -25.37
C LEU A 336 -2.83 -4.42 -26.70
N THR A 337 -2.34 -3.25 -27.08
CA THR A 337 -1.72 -3.00 -28.40
C THR A 337 -0.30 -2.46 -28.25
N SER A 338 0.63 -2.97 -29.07
CA SER A 338 2.04 -2.57 -29.07
C SER A 338 2.25 -1.10 -29.45
N ASN A 339 1.37 -0.56 -30.29
CA ASN A 339 1.33 0.86 -30.68
C ASN A 339 0.83 1.81 -29.57
N ARG A 340 0.65 1.33 -28.34
CA ARG A 340 0.25 2.12 -27.15
C ARG A 340 -1.11 2.83 -27.25
N SER A 341 -1.95 2.50 -28.22
CA SER A 341 -3.31 3.06 -28.36
C SER A 341 -4.36 2.46 -27.40
N SER A 342 -3.92 1.72 -26.39
CA SER A 342 -4.76 1.05 -25.38
C SER A 342 -4.04 1.02 -24.02
N TYR A 343 -4.81 1.05 -22.92
CA TYR A 343 -4.29 1.09 -21.55
C TYR A 343 -4.64 -0.21 -20.78
N PRO A 344 -3.78 -0.70 -19.87
CA PRO A 344 -2.44 -0.21 -19.51
C PRO A 344 -1.44 -0.29 -20.68
N LEU A 345 -0.41 0.54 -20.65
CA LEU A 345 0.55 0.63 -21.75
C LEU A 345 1.46 -0.60 -21.76
N VAL A 346 1.62 -1.18 -22.95
CA VAL A 346 2.72 -2.09 -23.25
C VAL A 346 3.97 -1.25 -23.52
N VAL A 347 5.00 -1.44 -22.71
CA VAL A 347 6.36 -0.97 -23.00
C VAL A 347 7.30 -2.17 -23.08
N PRO A 348 8.49 -2.04 -23.70
CA PRO A 348 9.51 -3.06 -23.59
C PRO A 348 9.76 -3.44 -22.12
N ASP A 349 9.94 -4.73 -21.88
CA ASP A 349 10.29 -5.36 -20.61
C ASP A 349 9.33 -5.11 -19.40
N SER A 350 8.19 -4.42 -19.59
CA SER A 350 7.16 -4.31 -18.54
C SER A 350 5.78 -3.90 -19.07
N ILE A 351 4.73 -4.37 -18.40
CA ILE A 351 3.37 -3.83 -18.59
C ILE A 351 3.11 -2.84 -17.46
N LYS A 352 3.01 -1.55 -17.78
CA LYS A 352 2.83 -0.48 -16.80
C LYS A 352 1.48 0.17 -16.97
N GLN A 353 0.64 0.07 -15.94
CA GLN A 353 -0.52 0.95 -15.83
C GLN A 353 -0.04 2.35 -15.48
N ASN A 354 -0.45 3.34 -16.28
CA ASN A 354 -0.20 4.74 -15.95
C ASN A 354 -1.07 5.12 -14.74
N THR A 355 -0.44 5.67 -13.70
CA THR A 355 -1.08 6.17 -12.48
C THR A 355 -1.84 7.47 -12.70
N ASP A 356 -1.50 8.22 -13.76
CA ASP A 356 -1.83 9.64 -13.89
C ASP A 356 -3.21 9.87 -14.54
N GLN A 357 -3.94 8.79 -14.85
CA GLN A 357 -5.33 8.79 -15.31
C GLN A 357 -6.25 8.27 -14.20
N ALA A 358 -6.87 9.19 -13.46
CA ALA A 358 -7.86 8.87 -12.45
C ALA A 358 -9.02 8.00 -13.01
N ALA A 359 -9.49 7.05 -12.20
CA ALA A 359 -10.64 6.18 -12.43
C ALA A 359 -10.52 5.03 -13.47
N THR A 360 -9.34 4.71 -14.02
CA THR A 360 -9.15 3.39 -14.67
C THR A 360 -8.95 2.28 -13.63
N ALA A 361 -9.94 1.41 -13.46
CA ALA A 361 -9.86 0.26 -12.57
C ALA A 361 -8.70 -0.68 -13.00
N PRO A 362 -7.87 -1.19 -12.07
CA PRO A 362 -6.59 -1.77 -12.44
C PRO A 362 -6.68 -3.06 -13.26
N ALA A 363 -5.68 -3.28 -14.11
CA ALA A 363 -5.54 -4.44 -14.98
C ALA A 363 -5.10 -5.68 -14.19
N TRP A 364 -6.03 -6.22 -13.39
CA TRP A 364 -5.81 -7.32 -12.44
C TRP A 364 -5.40 -8.67 -13.08
N ARG A 365 -5.58 -8.83 -14.40
CA ARG A 365 -5.09 -9.96 -15.19
C ARG A 365 -4.79 -9.49 -16.62
N VAL A 366 -3.63 -9.89 -17.14
CA VAL A 366 -3.29 -9.79 -18.57
C VAL A 366 -3.14 -11.20 -19.14
N LYS A 367 -3.42 -11.38 -20.44
CA LYS A 367 -3.06 -12.58 -21.20
C LYS A 367 -2.23 -12.15 -22.42
N VAL A 368 -1.04 -12.73 -22.56
CA VAL A 368 -0.25 -12.64 -23.79
C VAL A 368 -0.74 -13.72 -24.77
N GLY A 369 -0.85 -13.38 -26.05
CA GLY A 369 -1.21 -14.34 -27.10
C GLY A 369 0.01 -15.18 -27.50
N HIS A 370 0.18 -16.34 -26.88
CA HIS A 370 1.20 -17.32 -27.25
C HIS A 370 0.62 -18.74 -27.34
N THR A 371 1.23 -19.58 -28.19
CA THR A 371 1.00 -21.03 -28.19
C THR A 371 1.80 -21.65 -27.03
N HIS A 372 1.30 -22.73 -26.43
CA HIS A 372 2.02 -23.45 -25.37
C HIS A 372 2.78 -24.66 -25.97
N VAL A 373 4.11 -24.57 -25.99
CA VAL A 373 4.98 -25.69 -26.39
C VAL A 373 5.30 -26.57 -25.18
N PHE A 374 5.21 -27.89 -25.34
CA PHE A 374 5.42 -28.85 -24.24
C PHE A 374 6.88 -29.25 -24.05
N HIS A 375 7.70 -29.06 -25.09
CA HIS A 375 9.16 -29.10 -25.05
C HIS A 375 9.68 -27.71 -25.41
N VAL A 376 10.60 -27.18 -24.60
CA VAL A 376 11.25 -25.88 -24.82
C VAL A 376 12.59 -26.14 -25.52
N ASN A 377 12.65 -25.89 -26.82
CA ASN A 377 13.87 -26.03 -27.60
C ASN A 377 14.95 -25.02 -27.13
N SER A 378 16.18 -25.50 -26.94
CA SER A 378 17.36 -24.66 -26.87
C SER A 378 17.75 -24.12 -28.25
N ILE A 379 18.60 -23.09 -28.30
CA ILE A 379 19.10 -22.52 -29.56
C ILE A 379 19.84 -23.56 -30.41
N SER A 380 20.53 -24.51 -29.77
CA SER A 380 21.20 -25.66 -30.41
C SER A 380 20.24 -26.68 -31.04
N GLU A 381 18.95 -26.63 -30.72
CA GLU A 381 17.90 -27.51 -31.23
C GLU A 381 17.01 -26.80 -32.26
N ILE A 382 17.39 -25.60 -32.69
CA ILE A 382 16.78 -24.85 -33.79
C ILE A 382 17.72 -24.94 -35.00
N SER A 383 17.20 -25.35 -36.15
CA SER A 383 17.97 -25.41 -37.39
C SER A 383 18.55 -24.02 -37.74
N PRO A 384 19.84 -23.89 -38.11
CA PRO A 384 20.44 -22.61 -38.47
C PRO A 384 19.63 -21.84 -39.51
N ALA A 385 19.11 -22.50 -40.55
CA ALA A 385 18.29 -21.86 -41.58
C ALA A 385 16.96 -21.23 -41.04
N VAL A 386 16.48 -21.66 -39.87
CA VAL A 386 15.33 -21.05 -39.18
C VAL A 386 15.77 -19.86 -38.32
N ALA A 387 16.96 -19.93 -37.72
CA ALA A 387 17.56 -18.80 -36.99
C ALA A 387 17.99 -17.67 -37.94
N ASP A 388 18.58 -18.02 -39.08
CA ASP A 388 18.95 -17.09 -40.15
C ASP A 388 17.71 -16.34 -40.66
N LEU A 389 16.63 -17.06 -40.98
CA LEU A 389 15.35 -16.47 -41.41
C LEU A 389 14.72 -15.55 -40.35
N ALA A 390 14.88 -15.86 -39.06
CA ALA A 390 14.43 -14.98 -37.98
C ALA A 390 15.30 -13.71 -37.88
N SER A 391 16.60 -13.81 -38.18
CA SER A 391 17.50 -12.66 -38.25
C SER A 391 17.22 -11.77 -39.46
N ASP A 392 16.93 -12.36 -40.63
CA ASP A 392 16.49 -11.66 -41.84
C ASP A 392 15.18 -10.92 -41.60
N LEU A 393 14.18 -11.56 -40.98
CA LEU A 393 12.91 -10.92 -40.62
C LEU A 393 13.12 -9.75 -39.64
N THR A 394 14.07 -9.88 -38.70
CA THR A 394 14.43 -8.80 -37.77
C THR A 394 15.08 -7.62 -38.52
N ALA A 395 15.98 -7.89 -39.47
CA ALA A 395 16.60 -6.86 -40.30
C ALA A 395 15.59 -6.17 -41.23
N VAL A 396 14.63 -6.92 -41.80
CA VAL A 396 13.53 -6.37 -42.63
C VAL A 396 12.62 -5.47 -41.80
N ASN A 397 12.26 -5.86 -40.57
CA ASN A 397 11.46 -5.03 -39.68
C ASN A 397 12.19 -3.73 -39.31
N ALA A 398 13.47 -3.79 -38.93
CA ALA A 398 14.27 -2.60 -38.63
C ALA A 398 14.43 -1.67 -39.84
N ALA A 399 14.54 -2.21 -41.05
CA ALA A 399 14.55 -1.43 -42.29
C ALA A 399 13.20 -0.79 -42.62
N ALA A 400 12.09 -1.45 -42.28
CA ALA A 400 10.74 -0.90 -42.44
C ALA A 400 10.44 0.22 -41.42
N GLU A 401 10.86 0.06 -40.16
CA GLU A 401 10.77 1.08 -39.11
C GLU A 401 11.57 2.33 -39.51
N ALA A 402 12.84 2.18 -39.92
CA ALA A 402 13.66 3.30 -40.39
C ALA A 402 13.10 4.01 -41.64
N ALA A 403 12.37 3.29 -42.50
CA ALA A 403 11.67 3.88 -43.64
C ALA A 403 10.42 4.67 -43.22
N GLN A 404 9.68 4.21 -42.19
CA GLN A 404 8.54 4.94 -41.62
C GLN A 404 9.02 6.21 -40.90
N ASP A 405 10.03 6.12 -40.04
CA ASP A 405 10.65 7.28 -39.36
C ASP A 405 11.09 8.35 -40.37
N SER A 406 11.66 7.93 -41.50
CA SER A 406 12.07 8.84 -42.59
C SER A 406 10.90 9.51 -43.29
N ALA A 407 9.75 8.83 -43.43
CA ALA A 407 8.54 9.39 -44.02
C ALA A 407 7.84 10.36 -43.05
N ASP A 408 7.74 10.00 -41.78
CA ASP A 408 7.13 10.82 -40.73
C ASP A 408 7.95 12.11 -40.49
N ALA A 409 9.28 12.01 -40.52
CA ALA A 409 10.17 13.17 -40.47
C ALA A 409 9.98 14.11 -41.69
N ALA A 410 9.77 13.55 -42.89
CA ALA A 410 9.50 14.36 -44.09
C ALA A 410 8.14 15.05 -44.04
N GLN A 411 7.10 14.37 -43.54
CA GLN A 411 5.77 14.97 -43.32
C GLN A 411 5.85 16.10 -42.28
N ALA A 412 6.54 15.89 -41.16
CA ALA A 412 6.71 16.92 -40.13
C ALA A 412 7.44 18.17 -40.65
N GLN A 413 8.40 18.03 -41.57
CA GLN A 413 9.03 19.18 -42.24
C GLN A 413 8.05 19.93 -43.18
N ALA A 414 7.19 19.22 -43.90
CA ALA A 414 6.16 19.84 -44.73
C ALA A 414 5.10 20.58 -43.88
N ASP A 415 4.66 19.99 -42.76
CA ASP A 415 3.70 20.59 -41.85
C ASP A 415 4.26 21.88 -41.19
N LEU A 416 5.54 21.87 -40.80
CA LEU A 416 6.23 23.07 -40.30
C LEU A 416 6.35 24.18 -41.36
N ALA A 417 6.60 23.82 -42.63
CA ALA A 417 6.62 24.78 -43.73
C ALA A 417 5.22 25.38 -43.99
N ILE A 418 4.17 24.55 -43.95
CA ILE A 418 2.77 25.01 -44.05
C ILE A 418 2.40 25.95 -42.90
N GLN A 419 2.78 25.61 -41.66
CA GLN A 419 2.53 26.47 -40.49
C GLN A 419 3.22 27.84 -40.65
N ARG A 420 4.48 27.86 -41.10
CA ARG A 420 5.23 29.10 -41.35
C ARG A 420 4.46 30.07 -42.26
N TYR A 421 3.83 29.58 -43.33
CA TYR A 421 3.02 30.42 -44.23
C TYR A 421 1.71 30.91 -43.62
N GLN A 422 1.10 30.13 -42.72
CA GLN A 422 -0.08 30.58 -41.97
C GLN A 422 0.28 31.70 -40.99
N ASP A 423 1.44 31.61 -40.32
CA ASP A 423 1.96 32.67 -39.46
C ASP A 423 2.29 33.94 -40.26
N MET A 424 3.05 33.82 -41.37
CA MET A 424 3.44 34.91 -42.28
C MET A 424 2.27 35.57 -43.04
N SER A 425 1.04 35.15 -42.80
CA SER A 425 -0.16 35.72 -43.41
C SER A 425 -1.26 36.04 -42.40
N ALA A 426 -0.98 35.90 -41.10
CA ALA A 426 -1.98 35.96 -40.03
C ALA A 426 -2.78 37.28 -40.02
N ASP A 427 -2.11 38.42 -40.23
CA ASP A 427 -2.68 39.77 -40.27
C ASP A 427 -3.15 40.23 -41.67
N GLY A 428 -2.82 39.47 -42.72
CA GLY A 428 -3.11 39.81 -44.12
C GLY A 428 -2.08 40.72 -44.81
N ILE A 429 -0.90 40.95 -44.22
CA ILE A 429 0.14 41.82 -44.77
C ILE A 429 1.48 41.08 -44.79
N LEU A 430 2.06 40.88 -45.98
CA LEU A 430 3.46 40.46 -46.10
C LEU A 430 4.36 41.67 -45.77
N SER A 431 4.89 41.71 -44.55
CA SER A 431 5.87 42.71 -44.14
C SER A 431 7.18 42.58 -44.93
N ARG A 432 7.99 43.64 -44.96
CA ARG A 432 9.33 43.62 -45.58
C ARG A 432 10.25 42.51 -45.04
N SER A 433 10.10 42.13 -43.77
CA SER A 433 10.78 41.00 -43.13
C SER A 433 10.33 39.65 -43.70
N GLU A 434 9.02 39.44 -43.81
CA GLU A 434 8.46 38.17 -44.31
C GLU A 434 8.68 38.02 -45.80
N LYS A 435 8.63 39.11 -46.57
CA LYS A 435 9.05 39.15 -47.98
C LYS A 435 10.49 38.71 -48.19
N LEU A 436 11.43 39.17 -47.34
CA LEU A 436 12.82 38.78 -47.43
C LEU A 436 12.99 37.27 -47.22
N GLN A 437 12.24 36.69 -46.28
CA GLN A 437 12.23 35.25 -46.04
C GLN A 437 11.57 34.48 -47.19
N LEU A 438 10.37 34.89 -47.60
CA LEU A 438 9.61 34.29 -48.70
C LEU A 438 10.40 34.31 -50.02
N ALA A 439 11.20 35.34 -50.28
CA ALA A 439 12.09 35.41 -51.43
C ALA A 439 13.25 34.39 -51.36
N GLN A 440 13.78 34.08 -50.17
CA GLN A 440 14.80 33.06 -49.97
C GLN A 440 14.22 31.64 -50.07
N ASP A 441 13.06 31.43 -49.45
CA ASP A 441 12.32 30.15 -49.50
C ASP A 441 11.97 29.82 -50.95
N PHE A 442 11.41 30.80 -51.69
CA PHE A 442 11.04 30.63 -53.10
C PHE A 442 12.25 30.43 -54.04
N GLN A 443 13.43 31.00 -53.73
CA GLN A 443 14.67 30.66 -54.44
C GLN A 443 15.09 29.20 -54.18
N THR A 444 14.96 28.73 -52.94
CA THR A 444 15.25 27.33 -52.57
C THR A 444 14.31 26.37 -53.30
N TYR A 445 13.01 26.67 -53.33
CA TYR A 445 12.00 25.94 -54.10
C TYR A 445 12.31 25.92 -55.61
N THR A 446 12.75 27.03 -56.17
CA THR A 446 13.15 27.11 -57.59
C THR A 446 14.29 26.15 -57.91
N ALA A 447 15.24 25.97 -56.98
CA ALA A 447 16.35 25.02 -57.13
C ALA A 447 15.90 23.56 -56.92
N GLU A 448 15.17 23.26 -55.84
CA GLU A 448 14.67 21.91 -55.52
C GLU A 448 13.77 21.36 -56.64
N LYS A 449 12.88 22.20 -57.19
CA LYS A 449 11.93 21.84 -58.25
C LYS A 449 12.59 21.10 -59.41
N ASN A 450 13.71 21.62 -59.91
CA ASN A 450 14.38 21.05 -61.09
C ASN A 450 14.94 19.65 -60.80
N ASN A 451 15.46 19.41 -59.59
CA ASN A 451 15.97 18.11 -59.18
C ASN A 451 14.84 17.09 -59.03
N ASN A 452 13.76 17.43 -58.31
CA ASN A 452 12.62 16.54 -58.09
C ASN A 452 11.92 16.16 -59.39
N ILE A 453 11.79 17.11 -60.33
CA ILE A 453 11.25 16.89 -61.69
C ILE A 453 12.18 16.01 -62.53
N SER A 454 13.49 16.24 -62.49
CA SER A 454 14.48 15.45 -63.24
C SER A 454 14.43 13.97 -62.83
N THR A 455 14.47 13.72 -61.52
CA THR A 455 14.31 12.37 -60.92
C THR A 455 12.96 11.75 -61.28
N GLY A 456 11.86 12.52 -61.17
CA GLY A 456 10.51 12.06 -61.50
C GLY A 456 10.36 11.65 -62.97
N ASN A 457 10.97 12.40 -63.89
CA ASN A 457 11.01 12.06 -65.31
C ASN A 457 11.86 10.81 -65.57
N GLY A 458 13.01 10.66 -64.91
CA GLY A 458 13.83 9.44 -64.98
C GLY A 458 13.11 8.18 -64.45
N PHE A 459 12.18 8.35 -63.53
CA PHE A 459 11.31 7.28 -63.04
C PHE A 459 10.00 7.10 -63.84
N GLY A 460 9.60 8.07 -64.66
CA GLY A 460 8.37 8.03 -65.46
C GLY A 460 7.11 8.48 -64.69
N LEU A 461 7.27 9.24 -63.61
CA LEU A 461 6.21 9.69 -62.70
C LEU A 461 5.44 10.91 -63.25
N THR A 462 5.02 10.84 -64.51
CA THR A 462 4.52 11.96 -65.31
C THR A 462 3.38 12.75 -64.66
N SER A 463 2.41 12.07 -64.03
CA SER A 463 1.29 12.71 -63.35
C SER A 463 1.73 13.53 -62.13
N PHE A 464 2.63 13.01 -61.30
CA PHE A 464 3.15 13.72 -60.12
C PHE A 464 4.02 14.92 -60.54
N VAL A 465 4.87 14.73 -61.55
CA VAL A 465 5.67 15.80 -62.17
C VAL A 465 4.78 16.92 -62.69
N ALA A 466 3.68 16.59 -63.38
CA ALA A 466 2.72 17.58 -63.89
C ALA A 466 2.02 18.35 -62.77
N SER A 467 1.48 17.66 -61.75
CA SER A 467 0.78 18.29 -60.61
C SER A 467 1.69 19.27 -59.86
N TYR A 468 2.90 18.84 -59.51
CA TYR A 468 3.89 19.68 -58.82
C TYR A 468 4.35 20.87 -59.69
N THR A 469 4.57 20.64 -60.98
CA THR A 469 4.92 21.72 -61.93
C THR A 469 3.82 22.79 -61.98
N ASN A 470 2.56 22.38 -62.03
CA ASN A 470 1.41 23.29 -62.04
C ASN A 470 1.28 24.04 -60.71
N ALA A 471 1.40 23.35 -59.57
CA ALA A 471 1.32 23.97 -58.25
C ALA A 471 2.39 25.06 -58.03
N TYR A 472 3.64 24.78 -58.41
CA TYR A 472 4.70 25.78 -58.40
C TYR A 472 4.37 26.96 -59.33
N ASN A 473 3.91 26.69 -60.55
CA ASN A 473 3.64 27.74 -61.54
C ASN A 473 2.49 28.66 -61.07
N ASP A 474 1.46 28.10 -60.45
CA ASP A 474 0.32 28.83 -59.86
C ASP A 474 0.74 29.68 -58.65
N LEU A 475 1.62 29.16 -57.78
CA LEU A 475 2.21 29.93 -56.66
C LEU A 475 3.09 31.07 -57.20
N ALA A 476 3.94 30.79 -58.19
CA ALA A 476 4.78 31.79 -58.85
C ALA A 476 3.94 32.93 -59.45
N ALA A 477 2.89 32.58 -60.21
CA ALA A 477 2.00 33.55 -60.84
C ALA A 477 1.28 34.42 -59.80
N TYR A 478 0.82 33.84 -58.68
CA TYR A 478 0.26 34.61 -57.57
C TYR A 478 1.29 35.59 -56.99
N LEU A 479 2.47 35.11 -56.59
CA LEU A 479 3.50 35.93 -55.92
C LEU A 479 4.01 37.09 -56.79
N TYR A 480 4.17 36.88 -58.10
CA TYR A 480 4.53 37.95 -59.05
C TYR A 480 3.37 38.89 -59.41
N SER A 481 2.11 38.52 -59.13
CA SER A 481 0.94 39.39 -59.37
C SER A 481 0.68 40.42 -58.25
N LEU A 482 1.34 40.26 -57.11
CA LEU A 482 1.22 41.14 -55.96
C LEU A 482 1.76 42.56 -56.24
N SER A 483 1.21 43.57 -55.57
CA SER A 483 1.64 44.97 -55.70
C SER A 483 1.76 45.66 -54.32
N PRO A 484 2.97 46.02 -53.87
CA PRO A 484 4.27 45.64 -54.44
C PRO A 484 4.47 44.11 -54.54
N ALA A 485 5.35 43.65 -55.41
CA ALA A 485 5.62 42.22 -55.59
C ALA A 485 6.27 41.61 -54.34
N PHE A 486 6.19 40.28 -54.20
CA PHE A 486 6.78 39.55 -53.06
C PHE A 486 8.29 39.78 -52.91
N ASN A 487 8.99 40.00 -54.02
CA ASN A 487 10.43 40.26 -54.09
C ASN A 487 10.81 41.74 -54.01
N ASP A 488 9.84 42.66 -53.89
CA ASP A 488 10.09 44.07 -53.57
C ASP A 488 10.03 44.27 -52.05
N THR A 489 11.19 44.30 -51.40
CA THR A 489 11.36 44.49 -49.95
C THR A 489 11.42 45.96 -49.52
N SER A 490 11.13 46.92 -50.41
CA SER A 490 11.14 48.36 -50.06
C SER A 490 9.92 48.81 -49.26
N ALA A 491 8.77 48.13 -49.47
CA ALA A 491 7.49 48.40 -48.82
C ALA A 491 6.74 47.08 -48.52
N ASP A 492 5.73 47.15 -47.66
CA ASP A 492 4.90 46.00 -47.25
C ASP A 492 3.76 45.76 -48.27
N THR A 493 3.18 44.56 -48.32
CA THR A 493 2.15 44.18 -49.31
C THR A 493 0.92 43.55 -48.66
N VAL A 494 -0.26 44.09 -48.95
CA VAL A 494 -1.54 43.47 -48.56
C VAL A 494 -1.80 42.23 -49.42
N ILE A 495 -2.19 41.12 -48.79
CA ILE A 495 -2.49 39.85 -49.44
C ILE A 495 -3.89 39.34 -49.07
N ASP A 496 -4.51 38.58 -49.98
CA ASP A 496 -5.64 37.73 -49.59
C ASP A 496 -5.11 36.47 -48.91
N ARG A 497 -5.27 36.40 -47.58
CA ARG A 497 -4.77 35.30 -46.72
C ARG A 497 -5.27 33.92 -47.17
N ALA A 498 -6.53 33.83 -47.62
CA ALA A 498 -7.10 32.56 -48.05
C ALA A 498 -6.43 32.05 -49.33
N THR A 499 -6.23 32.93 -50.32
CA THR A 499 -5.56 32.59 -51.58
C THR A 499 -4.07 32.30 -51.35
N PHE A 500 -3.36 33.09 -50.55
CA PHE A 500 -1.95 32.83 -50.23
C PHE A 500 -1.77 31.44 -49.61
N ASN A 501 -2.50 31.14 -48.53
CA ASN A 501 -2.38 29.85 -47.84
C ASN A 501 -2.85 28.66 -48.69
N ALA A 502 -3.85 28.82 -49.54
CA ALA A 502 -4.25 27.78 -50.49
C ALA A 502 -3.15 27.50 -51.53
N ARG A 503 -2.45 28.54 -52.02
CA ARG A 503 -1.36 28.38 -53.00
C ARG A 503 -0.09 27.80 -52.40
N THR A 504 0.32 28.22 -51.20
CA THR A 504 1.50 27.66 -50.51
C THR A 504 1.28 26.22 -50.05
N THR A 505 0.12 25.91 -49.46
CA THR A 505 -0.23 24.55 -49.02
C THR A 505 -0.28 23.57 -50.20
N ASN A 506 -0.89 23.96 -51.33
CA ASN A 506 -0.95 23.12 -52.52
C ASN A 506 0.44 22.89 -53.16
N TYR A 507 1.36 23.85 -53.04
CA TYR A 507 2.75 23.65 -53.43
C TYR A 507 3.44 22.61 -52.54
N GLU A 508 3.40 22.76 -51.21
CA GLU A 508 4.07 21.83 -50.28
C GLU A 508 3.53 20.39 -50.37
N LEU A 509 2.21 20.22 -50.46
CA LEU A 509 1.60 18.88 -50.60
C LEU A 509 2.06 18.20 -51.91
N THR A 510 1.98 18.90 -53.05
CA THR A 510 2.39 18.31 -54.34
C THR A 510 3.91 18.13 -54.47
N ARG A 511 4.71 18.93 -53.73
CA ARG A 511 6.15 18.71 -53.56
C ARG A 511 6.41 17.38 -52.84
N GLN A 512 5.74 17.18 -51.70
CA GLN A 512 5.88 15.98 -50.89
C GLN A 512 5.36 14.73 -51.61
N ASP A 513 4.26 14.82 -52.35
CA ASP A 513 3.75 13.75 -53.22
C ASP A 513 4.81 13.28 -54.24
N LEU A 514 5.48 14.22 -54.92
CA LEU A 514 6.51 13.88 -55.90
C LEU A 514 7.77 13.30 -55.23
N VAL A 515 8.18 13.80 -54.05
CA VAL A 515 9.29 13.24 -53.26
C VAL A 515 8.97 11.81 -52.81
N ASN A 516 7.77 11.58 -52.27
CA ASN A 516 7.29 10.26 -51.86
C ASN A 516 7.19 9.30 -53.05
N ALA A 517 6.70 9.76 -54.21
CA ALA A 517 6.65 8.96 -55.43
C ALA A 517 8.05 8.62 -55.96
N ASN A 518 9.00 9.58 -55.91
CA ASN A 518 10.40 9.37 -56.27
C ASN A 518 11.06 8.30 -55.37
N ALA A 519 10.89 8.38 -54.05
CA ALA A 519 11.42 7.40 -53.11
C ALA A 519 10.83 5.99 -53.36
N ASN A 520 9.52 5.88 -53.56
CA ASN A 520 8.84 4.63 -53.89
C ASN A 520 9.29 4.03 -55.23
N ALA A 521 9.60 4.86 -56.23
CA ALA A 521 10.13 4.41 -57.51
C ALA A 521 11.59 3.97 -57.43
N ALA A 522 12.41 4.64 -56.60
CA ALA A 522 13.79 4.24 -56.33
C ALA A 522 13.87 2.89 -55.60
N ALA A 523 13.07 2.71 -54.54
CA ALA A 523 13.02 1.46 -53.77
C ALA A 523 12.63 0.23 -54.62
N LYS A 524 11.78 0.43 -55.64
CA LYS A 524 11.35 -0.61 -56.58
C LYS A 524 12.34 -0.86 -57.74
N ARG A 525 13.44 -0.09 -57.82
CA ARG A 525 14.44 -0.18 -58.89
C ARG A 525 15.83 -0.47 -58.34
N ALA A 526 16.03 -1.72 -57.90
CA ALA A 526 17.37 -2.28 -57.74
C ALA A 526 18.20 -2.02 -59.02
N ASN A 527 19.42 -1.51 -58.85
CA ASN A 527 20.08 -0.79 -59.92
C ASN A 527 20.57 -1.71 -61.06
N TRP A 528 19.79 -1.79 -62.15
CA TRP A 528 20.17 -2.47 -63.39
C TRP A 528 21.51 -1.97 -63.98
N THR A 529 22.03 -0.79 -63.63
CA THR A 529 23.35 -0.32 -64.10
C THR A 529 24.54 -0.88 -63.32
N GLY A 530 24.32 -1.56 -62.19
CA GLY A 530 25.37 -2.19 -61.38
C GLY A 530 25.80 -3.61 -61.84
N ILE A 531 25.14 -4.18 -62.86
CA ILE A 531 25.41 -5.54 -63.36
C ILE A 531 26.39 -5.44 -64.54
N PRO A 532 27.63 -5.99 -64.45
CA PRO A 532 28.66 -5.80 -65.48
C PRO A 532 28.29 -6.36 -66.87
N ASP A 533 27.65 -7.53 -66.92
CA ASP A 533 27.45 -8.32 -68.15
C ASP A 533 26.02 -8.22 -68.72
N ARG A 534 25.27 -7.17 -68.38
CA ARG A 534 23.90 -6.96 -68.88
C ARG A 534 23.90 -6.57 -70.37
N PRO A 535 22.95 -7.03 -71.19
CA PRO A 535 22.71 -6.46 -72.52
C PRO A 535 22.22 -5.01 -72.40
N THR A 536 22.86 -4.08 -73.12
CA THR A 536 22.52 -2.65 -73.07
C THR A 536 21.76 -2.12 -74.28
N ASP A 537 21.84 -2.78 -75.45
CA ASP A 537 21.06 -2.46 -76.65
C ASP A 537 21.00 -3.66 -77.64
N LEU A 538 20.48 -3.40 -78.85
CA LEU A 538 20.40 -4.34 -79.99
C LEU A 538 21.51 -4.11 -81.04
N SER A 539 22.67 -3.54 -80.66
CA SER A 539 23.73 -3.10 -81.59
C SER A 539 24.40 -4.20 -82.43
N GLY A 540 24.07 -5.48 -82.20
CA GLY A 540 24.48 -6.59 -83.07
C GLY A 540 23.86 -6.57 -84.48
N LEU A 541 22.83 -5.75 -84.73
CA LEU A 541 22.23 -5.59 -86.06
C LEU A 541 22.88 -4.44 -86.85
N ASN A 542 23.71 -4.81 -87.83
CA ASN A 542 24.44 -3.91 -88.71
C ASN A 542 23.51 -2.98 -89.53
N PRO A 543 23.57 -1.65 -89.38
CA PRO A 543 22.73 -0.71 -90.14
C PRO A 543 22.99 -0.70 -91.66
N ALA A 544 24.13 -1.23 -92.13
CA ALA A 544 24.51 -1.18 -93.55
C ALA A 544 23.73 -2.15 -94.46
N ASP A 545 22.98 -3.10 -93.91
CA ASP A 545 22.29 -4.15 -94.70
C ASP A 545 20.93 -3.73 -95.25
N GLY A 546 20.41 -2.55 -94.89
CA GLY A 546 19.10 -2.04 -95.32
C GLY A 546 18.92 -1.85 -96.84
N THR A 547 20.01 -1.84 -97.62
CA THR A 547 19.97 -1.74 -99.09
C THR A 547 19.77 -3.08 -99.80
N LYS A 548 19.81 -4.22 -99.08
CA LYS A 548 19.71 -5.58 -99.67
C LYS A 548 18.28 -6.06 -99.94
N LEU A 549 17.27 -5.25 -99.64
CA LEU A 549 15.85 -5.61 -99.79
C LEU A 549 15.17 -5.00 -101.02
N ASP A 550 15.85 -4.09 -101.72
CA ASP A 550 15.26 -3.44 -102.90
C ASP A 550 15.41 -4.33 -104.16
N GLY A 551 14.29 -4.79 -104.70
CA GLY A 551 14.23 -5.56 -105.96
C GLY A 551 13.91 -7.06 -105.89
N ILE A 552 13.79 -7.69 -104.70
CA ILE A 552 13.47 -9.13 -104.60
C ILE A 552 11.96 -9.38 -104.78
N GLN A 553 11.57 -9.85 -105.96
CA GLN A 553 10.20 -10.34 -106.25
C GLN A 553 9.93 -11.68 -105.52
N PRO A 554 8.76 -11.86 -104.87
CA PRO A 554 8.43 -13.13 -104.20
C PRO A 554 8.33 -14.33 -105.16
N GLY A 555 9.00 -15.45 -104.82
CA GLY A 555 8.74 -16.77 -105.42
C GLY A 555 9.82 -17.37 -106.35
N ALA A 556 10.97 -16.72 -106.52
CA ALA A 556 11.96 -17.05 -107.55
C ALA A 556 12.86 -18.30 -107.30
N THR A 557 12.32 -19.44 -106.84
CA THR A 557 13.11 -20.68 -106.57
C THR A 557 12.52 -21.99 -107.10
N VAL A 558 11.31 -22.01 -107.66
CA VAL A 558 10.69 -23.25 -108.17
C VAL A 558 11.11 -23.53 -109.62
N GLY A 559 12.06 -24.44 -109.84
CA GLY A 559 12.34 -24.98 -111.18
C GLY A 559 13.77 -25.44 -111.51
N ALA A 560 14.76 -25.25 -110.63
CA ALA A 560 16.14 -25.66 -110.88
C ALA A 560 16.31 -27.19 -110.91
N PRO A 561 16.79 -27.82 -112.02
CA PRO A 561 17.02 -29.27 -112.07
C PRO A 561 18.19 -29.73 -111.19
N ALA A 562 18.16 -31.00 -110.78
CA ALA A 562 19.27 -31.64 -110.06
C ALA A 562 20.61 -31.52 -110.83
N GLY A 563 21.71 -31.34 -110.10
CA GLY A 563 23.02 -31.06 -110.68
C GLY A 563 23.25 -29.61 -111.14
N THR A 564 22.33 -28.68 -110.84
CA THR A 564 22.57 -27.23 -110.99
C THR A 564 22.98 -26.58 -109.67
N THR A 565 23.76 -25.50 -109.74
CA THR A 565 24.21 -24.74 -108.56
C THR A 565 23.44 -23.43 -108.41
N VAL A 566 22.99 -23.13 -107.19
CA VAL A 566 22.34 -21.87 -106.82
C VAL A 566 23.30 -21.11 -105.92
N GLY A 567 23.75 -19.93 -106.36
CA GLY A 567 24.76 -19.15 -105.63
C GLY A 567 26.12 -19.85 -105.47
N GLY A 568 26.42 -20.86 -106.30
CA GLY A 568 27.63 -21.70 -106.19
C GLY A 568 27.47 -22.94 -105.32
N VAL A 569 26.33 -23.13 -104.64
CA VAL A 569 26.03 -24.30 -103.81
C VAL A 569 25.18 -25.31 -104.60
N PRO A 570 25.41 -26.63 -104.53
CA PRO A 570 24.55 -27.63 -105.16
C PRO A 570 23.10 -27.55 -104.66
N VAL A 571 22.13 -27.64 -105.57
CA VAL A 571 20.69 -27.52 -105.24
C VAL A 571 20.24 -28.57 -104.20
N GLU A 572 20.87 -29.73 -104.17
CA GLU A 572 20.61 -30.81 -103.21
C GLU A 572 20.93 -30.37 -101.77
N SER A 573 22.03 -29.63 -101.57
CA SER A 573 22.38 -29.06 -100.26
C SER A 573 21.45 -27.91 -99.86
N VAL A 574 20.99 -27.10 -100.84
CA VAL A 574 20.00 -26.04 -100.58
C VAL A 574 18.66 -26.65 -100.13
N LEU A 575 18.21 -27.73 -100.77
CA LEU A 575 17.01 -28.48 -100.38
C LEU A 575 17.15 -29.11 -98.99
N ALA A 576 18.32 -29.67 -98.65
CA ALA A 576 18.58 -30.20 -97.31
C ALA A 576 18.51 -29.11 -96.22
N THR A 577 19.11 -27.94 -96.45
CA THR A 577 19.01 -26.79 -95.53
C THR A 577 17.58 -26.29 -95.39
N ILE A 578 16.78 -26.29 -96.46
CA ILE A 578 15.35 -25.93 -96.40
C ILE A 578 14.57 -26.95 -95.55
N ALA A 579 14.82 -28.25 -95.71
CA ALA A 579 14.18 -29.29 -94.90
C ALA A 579 14.56 -29.20 -93.41
N GLN A 580 15.83 -28.88 -93.10
CA GLN A 580 16.25 -28.62 -91.72
C GLN A 580 15.56 -27.38 -91.15
N ALA A 581 15.56 -26.25 -91.86
CA ALA A 581 14.89 -25.02 -91.42
C ALA A 581 13.36 -25.20 -91.22
N GLN A 582 12.71 -26.05 -92.02
CA GLN A 582 11.31 -26.44 -91.82
C GLN A 582 11.11 -27.26 -90.53
N THR A 583 12.08 -28.11 -90.18
CA THR A 583 12.10 -28.91 -88.95
C THR A 583 12.37 -28.04 -87.72
N ASP A 584 13.36 -27.15 -87.78
CA ASP A 584 13.68 -26.19 -86.71
C ASP A 584 12.50 -25.27 -86.44
N ALA A 585 11.87 -24.75 -87.50
CA ALA A 585 10.64 -23.96 -87.38
C ALA A 585 9.46 -24.77 -86.82
N ALA A 586 9.40 -26.10 -87.01
CA ALA A 586 8.40 -26.95 -86.36
C ALA A 586 8.69 -27.09 -84.85
N GLY A 587 9.96 -27.26 -84.45
CA GLY A 587 10.40 -27.24 -83.05
C GLY A 587 10.01 -25.94 -82.35
N VAL A 588 10.44 -24.78 -82.88
CA VAL A 588 10.12 -23.45 -82.32
C VAL A 588 8.61 -23.21 -82.19
N ARG A 589 7.78 -23.74 -83.10
CA ARG A 589 6.30 -23.67 -82.98
C ARG A 589 5.74 -24.59 -81.89
N SER A 590 6.37 -25.73 -81.63
CA SER A 590 6.03 -26.61 -80.50
C SER A 590 6.40 -25.96 -79.16
N ASP A 591 7.60 -25.41 -79.06
CA ASP A 591 8.11 -24.78 -77.84
C ASP A 591 7.28 -23.52 -77.49
N LEU A 592 6.97 -22.69 -78.49
CA LEU A 592 6.07 -21.54 -78.33
C LEU A 592 4.66 -21.96 -77.92
N ALA A 593 4.13 -23.08 -78.43
CA ALA A 593 2.82 -23.58 -78.02
C ALA A 593 2.83 -24.10 -76.57
N ALA A 594 3.92 -24.72 -76.12
CA ALA A 594 4.10 -25.15 -74.74
C ALA A 594 4.22 -23.94 -73.78
N GLU A 595 5.00 -22.93 -74.13
CA GLU A 595 5.15 -21.72 -73.29
C GLU A 595 3.87 -20.88 -73.24
N VAL A 596 3.12 -20.78 -74.34
CA VAL A 596 1.78 -20.14 -74.34
C VAL A 596 0.78 -20.94 -73.48
N ALA A 597 0.90 -22.27 -73.41
CA ALA A 597 0.09 -23.07 -72.49
C ALA A 597 0.49 -22.84 -71.02
N ARG A 598 1.79 -22.73 -70.72
CA ARG A 598 2.31 -22.41 -69.39
C ARG A 598 1.84 -21.03 -68.92
N ALA A 599 2.00 -20.01 -69.76
CA ALA A 599 1.61 -18.62 -69.48
C ALA A 599 0.11 -18.47 -69.22
N LYS A 600 -0.76 -19.19 -69.95
CA LYS A 600 -2.21 -19.19 -69.69
C LYS A 600 -2.61 -19.84 -68.36
N LEU A 601 -1.83 -20.80 -67.90
CA LEU A 601 -2.05 -21.46 -66.61
C LEU A 601 -1.66 -20.52 -65.46
N GLU A 602 -0.58 -19.75 -65.65
CA GLU A 602 -0.10 -18.69 -64.76
C GLU A 602 -1.02 -17.45 -64.76
N GLU A 603 -1.59 -17.08 -65.91
CA GLU A 603 -2.66 -16.07 -66.03
C GLU A 603 -3.92 -16.48 -65.25
N GLY A 604 -4.29 -17.78 -65.30
CA GLY A 604 -5.41 -18.32 -64.53
C GLY A 604 -5.21 -18.24 -63.02
N THR A 605 -4.04 -18.66 -62.50
CA THR A 605 -3.76 -18.58 -61.06
C THR A 605 -3.68 -17.14 -60.55
N LEU A 606 -3.18 -16.20 -61.38
CA LEU A 606 -3.23 -14.77 -61.09
C LEU A 606 -4.68 -14.24 -61.04
N HIS A 607 -5.57 -14.70 -61.93
CA HIS A 607 -6.98 -14.32 -61.89
C HIS A 607 -7.67 -14.79 -60.60
N ASP A 608 -7.51 -16.06 -60.23
CA ASP A 608 -8.08 -16.63 -59.00
C ASP A 608 -7.55 -15.92 -57.74
N LEU A 609 -6.26 -15.56 -57.73
CA LEU A 609 -5.65 -14.77 -56.65
C LEU A 609 -6.23 -13.36 -56.56
N VAL A 610 -6.46 -12.68 -57.69
CA VAL A 610 -7.10 -11.36 -57.73
C VAL A 610 -8.55 -11.43 -57.24
N THR A 611 -9.33 -12.41 -57.67
CA THR A 611 -10.71 -12.62 -57.19
C THR A 611 -10.76 -12.91 -55.69
N THR A 612 -9.85 -13.76 -55.19
CA THR A 612 -9.72 -14.07 -53.76
C THR A 612 -9.34 -12.82 -52.95
N THR A 613 -8.43 -11.99 -53.48
CA THR A 613 -8.02 -10.73 -52.86
C THR A 613 -9.18 -9.73 -52.81
N GLN A 614 -9.95 -9.58 -53.90
CA GLN A 614 -11.13 -8.71 -53.94
C GLN A 614 -12.20 -9.13 -52.92
N SER A 615 -12.49 -10.43 -52.82
CA SER A 615 -13.40 -10.97 -51.80
C SER A 615 -12.91 -10.69 -50.38
N THR A 616 -11.61 -10.81 -50.14
CA THR A 616 -10.98 -10.53 -48.84
C THR A 616 -11.09 -9.05 -48.48
N VAL A 617 -10.81 -8.14 -49.42
CA VAL A 617 -10.95 -6.69 -49.24
C VAL A 617 -12.41 -6.29 -48.95
N ALA A 618 -13.39 -6.91 -49.63
CA ALA A 618 -14.81 -6.67 -49.35
C ALA A 618 -15.23 -7.13 -47.93
N GLY A 619 -14.71 -8.28 -47.46
CA GLY A 619 -14.90 -8.74 -46.09
C GLY A 619 -14.26 -7.80 -45.05
N ILE A 620 -13.05 -7.30 -45.32
CA ILE A 620 -12.36 -6.31 -44.48
C ILE A 620 -13.15 -5.00 -44.42
N ALA A 621 -13.60 -4.44 -45.55
CA ALA A 621 -14.40 -3.22 -45.60
C ALA A 621 -15.71 -3.34 -44.80
N THR A 622 -16.39 -4.49 -44.91
CA THR A 622 -17.59 -4.81 -44.11
C THR A 622 -17.27 -4.86 -42.62
N THR A 623 -16.15 -5.49 -42.24
CA THR A 623 -15.70 -5.59 -40.84
C THR A 623 -15.36 -4.22 -40.25
N ILE A 624 -14.66 -3.36 -41.00
CA ILE A 624 -14.34 -1.98 -40.61
C ILE A 624 -15.61 -1.16 -40.40
N THR A 625 -16.61 -1.32 -41.27
CA THR A 625 -17.89 -0.61 -41.14
C THR A 625 -18.63 -1.03 -39.86
N ASN A 626 -18.73 -2.34 -39.61
CA ASN A 626 -19.36 -2.88 -38.40
C ASN A 626 -18.65 -2.42 -37.11
N GLU A 627 -17.32 -2.44 -37.07
CA GLU A 627 -16.51 -1.95 -35.94
C GLU A 627 -16.67 -0.44 -35.74
N THR A 628 -16.80 0.34 -36.82
CA THR A 628 -17.02 1.79 -36.75
C THR A 628 -18.39 2.11 -36.17
N THR A 629 -19.44 1.40 -36.58
CA THR A 629 -20.79 1.53 -35.99
C THR A 629 -20.78 1.12 -34.52
N LEU A 630 -20.19 -0.02 -34.19
CA LEU A 630 -20.10 -0.51 -32.80
C LEU A 630 -19.38 0.49 -31.88
N ARG A 631 -18.32 1.16 -32.37
CA ARG A 631 -17.63 2.22 -31.62
C ARG A 631 -18.48 3.47 -31.45
N ALA A 632 -19.25 3.87 -32.46
CA ALA A 632 -20.18 5.01 -32.34
C ALA A 632 -21.26 4.73 -31.26
N ASP A 633 -21.85 3.53 -31.27
CA ASP A 633 -22.83 3.10 -30.27
C ASP A 633 -22.23 3.06 -28.85
N GLN A 634 -20.98 2.57 -28.71
CA GLN A 634 -20.26 2.56 -27.43
C GLN A 634 -19.96 3.97 -26.92
N VAL A 635 -19.60 4.91 -27.79
CA VAL A 635 -19.36 6.32 -27.43
C VAL A 635 -20.65 7.00 -26.98
N ALA A 636 -21.76 6.78 -27.69
CA ALA A 636 -23.09 7.29 -27.29
C ALA A 636 -23.49 6.75 -25.90
N ALA A 637 -23.41 5.43 -25.70
CA ALA A 637 -23.73 4.80 -24.42
C ALA A 637 -22.78 5.23 -23.27
N LEU A 638 -21.55 5.66 -23.57
CA LEU A 638 -20.64 6.24 -22.59
C LEU A 638 -21.03 7.68 -22.23
N ALA A 639 -21.45 8.49 -23.20
CA ALA A 639 -21.94 9.86 -22.98
C ALA A 639 -23.24 9.87 -22.13
N ASP A 640 -24.21 9.00 -22.44
CA ASP A 640 -25.44 8.84 -21.64
C ASP A 640 -25.12 8.48 -20.18
N ARG A 641 -24.15 7.60 -19.97
CA ARG A 641 -23.69 7.19 -18.63
C ARG A 641 -22.94 8.31 -17.90
N ALA A 642 -22.17 9.13 -18.61
CA ALA A 642 -21.51 10.31 -18.04
C ALA A 642 -22.54 11.33 -17.55
N SER A 643 -23.52 11.68 -18.40
CA SER A 643 -24.61 12.60 -18.03
C SER A 643 -25.49 12.05 -16.89
N SER A 644 -25.75 10.75 -16.88
CA SER A 644 -26.46 10.08 -15.78
C SER A 644 -25.68 10.13 -14.45
N LEU A 645 -24.35 9.95 -14.50
CA LEU A 645 -23.48 10.04 -13.34
C LEU A 645 -23.39 11.48 -12.81
N GLU A 646 -23.19 12.45 -13.69
CA GLU A 646 -23.19 13.88 -13.36
C GLU A 646 -24.52 14.29 -12.69
N THR A 647 -25.65 13.90 -13.28
CA THR A 647 -26.99 14.12 -12.71
C THR A 647 -27.13 13.48 -11.33
N THR A 648 -26.51 12.33 -11.09
CA THR A 648 -26.55 11.63 -9.79
C THR A 648 -25.65 12.29 -8.75
N VAL A 649 -24.42 12.65 -9.11
CA VAL A 649 -23.44 13.31 -8.22
C VAL A 649 -23.94 14.68 -7.78
N ASN A 650 -24.51 15.45 -8.71
CA ASN A 650 -25.07 16.79 -8.46
C ASN A 650 -26.46 16.75 -7.79
N ASN A 651 -27.03 15.57 -7.53
CA ASN A 651 -28.38 15.45 -6.96
C ASN A 651 -28.41 15.82 -5.47
N SER A 652 -29.14 16.87 -5.11
CA SER A 652 -29.28 17.38 -3.73
C SER A 652 -29.94 16.41 -2.74
N ASN A 653 -30.54 15.31 -3.19
CA ASN A 653 -31.24 14.33 -2.33
C ASN A 653 -30.48 13.01 -2.14
N ILE A 654 -29.59 12.63 -3.07
CA ILE A 654 -28.90 11.32 -3.06
C ILE A 654 -27.40 11.37 -3.41
N GLY A 655 -26.90 12.48 -3.95
CA GLY A 655 -25.51 12.64 -4.40
C GLY A 655 -24.62 13.39 -3.41
N ASN A 656 -23.51 13.93 -3.90
CA ASN A 656 -22.60 14.76 -3.09
C ASN A 656 -23.31 16.03 -2.58
N GLY A 657 -24.25 16.60 -3.34
CA GLY A 657 -25.07 17.72 -2.88
C GLY A 657 -25.86 17.40 -1.60
N ALA A 658 -26.35 16.17 -1.46
CA ALA A 658 -27.04 15.71 -0.25
C ALA A 658 -26.09 15.52 0.95
N LEU A 659 -24.86 15.06 0.69
CA LEU A 659 -23.84 14.93 1.73
C LEU A 659 -23.39 16.29 2.25
N VAL A 660 -23.12 17.25 1.35
CA VAL A 660 -22.78 18.65 1.72
C VAL A 660 -23.89 19.27 2.56
N ALA A 661 -25.15 19.20 2.12
CA ALA A 661 -26.29 19.74 2.89
C ALA A 661 -26.43 19.11 4.29
N ARG A 662 -26.13 17.81 4.43
CA ARG A 662 -26.11 17.13 5.74
C ARG A 662 -24.95 17.58 6.63
N ILE A 663 -23.76 17.78 6.05
CA ILE A 663 -22.57 18.26 6.78
C ILE A 663 -22.81 19.68 7.30
N THR A 664 -23.27 20.61 6.46
CA THR A 664 -23.54 22.00 6.86
C THR A 664 -24.62 22.10 7.95
N ASN A 665 -25.65 21.23 7.92
CA ASN A 665 -26.64 21.15 8.99
C ASN A 665 -26.06 20.62 10.32
N GLU A 666 -25.16 19.63 10.26
CA GLU A 666 -24.45 19.09 11.43
C GLU A 666 -23.47 20.12 12.03
N GLU A 667 -22.70 20.82 11.19
CA GLU A 667 -21.80 21.91 11.57
C GLU A 667 -22.58 23.05 12.27
N THR A 668 -23.69 23.49 11.67
CA THR A 668 -24.59 24.50 12.25
C THR A 668 -25.16 24.02 13.58
N THR A 669 -25.53 22.74 13.70
CA THR A 669 -26.04 22.16 14.94
C THR A 669 -24.97 22.13 16.03
N ARG A 670 -23.72 21.80 15.68
CA ARG A 670 -22.58 21.79 16.62
C ARG A 670 -22.19 23.19 17.08
N ALA A 671 -22.18 24.20 16.19
CA ALA A 671 -21.95 25.59 16.56
C ALA A 671 -22.96 26.05 17.62
N ASN A 672 -24.26 25.85 17.37
CA ASN A 672 -25.33 26.18 18.33
C ASN A 672 -25.18 25.43 19.69
N GLN A 673 -24.66 24.20 19.70
CA GLN A 673 -24.37 23.46 20.93
C GLN A 673 -23.17 24.03 21.69
N VAL A 674 -22.11 24.44 20.99
CA VAL A 674 -20.93 25.09 21.58
C VAL A 674 -21.33 26.44 22.21
N ASP A 675 -22.10 27.26 21.51
CA ASP A 675 -22.64 28.53 22.04
C ASP A 675 -23.50 28.30 23.29
N ALA A 676 -24.34 27.26 23.30
CA ALA A 676 -25.15 26.91 24.47
C ALA A 676 -24.29 26.43 25.66
N VAL A 677 -23.14 25.80 25.41
CA VAL A 677 -22.18 25.42 26.46
C VAL A 677 -21.41 26.65 26.97
N ALA A 678 -20.94 27.53 26.09
CA ALA A 678 -20.25 28.77 26.46
C ALA A 678 -21.14 29.69 27.32
N ASN A 679 -22.41 29.88 26.94
CA ASN A 679 -23.36 30.64 27.74
C ASN A 679 -23.62 30.02 29.14
N ARG A 680 -23.56 28.69 29.26
CA ARG A 680 -23.65 27.99 30.55
C ARG A 680 -22.37 28.14 31.39
N ALA A 681 -21.19 28.16 30.76
CA ALA A 681 -19.93 28.44 31.42
C ALA A 681 -19.92 29.86 32.03
N ASN A 682 -20.21 30.89 31.20
CA ASN A 682 -20.32 32.28 31.65
C ASN A 682 -21.31 32.45 32.83
N SER A 683 -22.44 31.73 32.79
CA SER A 683 -23.44 31.74 33.87
C SER A 683 -22.91 31.10 35.16
N LEU A 684 -22.14 30.01 35.05
CA LEU A 684 -21.52 29.32 36.18
C LEU A 684 -20.37 30.14 36.79
N GLU A 685 -19.54 30.77 35.97
CA GLU A 685 -18.47 31.69 36.39
C GLU A 685 -19.02 32.90 37.15
N SER A 686 -20.08 33.53 36.62
CA SER A 686 -20.79 34.62 37.31
C SER A 686 -21.35 34.17 38.67
N THR A 687 -21.92 32.96 38.73
CA THR A 687 -22.41 32.35 39.97
C THR A 687 -21.26 32.07 40.96
N ALA A 688 -20.14 31.55 40.49
CA ALA A 688 -18.96 31.26 41.29
C ALA A 688 -18.32 32.54 41.85
N GLY A 689 -18.20 33.60 41.05
CA GLY A 689 -17.74 34.92 41.48
C GLY A 689 -18.64 35.54 42.55
N TYR A 690 -19.96 35.46 42.38
CA TYR A 690 -20.93 35.89 43.39
C TYR A 690 -20.79 35.10 44.71
N LEU A 691 -20.67 33.77 44.63
CA LEU A 691 -20.48 32.90 45.80
C LEU A 691 -19.15 33.19 46.51
N SER A 692 -18.06 33.40 45.76
CA SER A 692 -16.76 33.77 46.30
C SER A 692 -16.82 35.09 47.08
N GLY A 693 -17.37 36.16 46.48
CA GLY A 693 -17.58 37.43 47.16
C GLY A 693 -18.51 37.33 48.38
N ARG A 694 -19.50 36.43 48.35
CA ARG A 694 -20.33 36.11 49.53
C ARG A 694 -19.56 35.40 50.64
N ILE A 695 -18.62 34.51 50.32
CA ILE A 695 -17.76 33.83 51.29
C ILE A 695 -16.81 34.84 51.93
N THR A 696 -16.11 35.67 51.15
CA THR A 696 -15.20 36.70 51.68
C THR A 696 -15.92 37.71 52.59
N ASN A 697 -17.15 38.11 52.26
CA ASN A 697 -17.97 38.97 53.12
C ASN A 697 -18.35 38.28 54.45
N GLU A 698 -18.72 37.00 54.41
CA GLU A 698 -19.05 36.20 55.60
C GLU A 698 -17.81 35.98 56.49
N GLU A 699 -16.65 35.71 55.91
CA GLU A 699 -15.36 35.59 56.61
C GLU A 699 -14.96 36.91 57.27
N THR A 700 -15.13 38.04 56.57
CA THR A 700 -14.90 39.40 57.10
C THR A 700 -15.83 39.69 58.28
N THR A 701 -17.12 39.33 58.17
CA THR A 701 -18.09 39.47 59.28
C THR A 701 -17.66 38.66 60.50
N ARG A 702 -17.32 37.38 60.33
CA ARG A 702 -16.90 36.52 61.45
C ARG A 702 -15.57 36.94 62.08
N ALA A 703 -14.65 37.51 61.30
CA ALA A 703 -13.42 38.13 61.82
C ALA A 703 -13.71 39.36 62.69
N ASN A 704 -14.65 40.22 62.27
CA ASN A 704 -15.10 41.38 63.04
C ASN A 704 -15.83 40.96 64.33
N GLU A 705 -16.71 39.96 64.27
CA GLU A 705 -17.37 39.38 65.46
C GLU A 705 -16.36 38.80 66.45
N THR A 706 -15.37 38.04 65.96
CA THR A 706 -14.29 37.48 66.78
C THR A 706 -13.46 38.58 67.47
N SER A 707 -13.15 39.66 66.75
CA SER A 707 -12.43 40.82 67.29
C SER A 707 -13.25 41.58 68.36
N SER A 708 -14.56 41.70 68.14
CA SER A 708 -15.49 42.28 69.12
C SER A 708 -15.61 41.41 70.38
N LEU A 709 -15.71 40.08 70.22
CA LEU A 709 -15.75 39.13 71.32
C LEU A 709 -14.45 39.15 72.13
N SER A 710 -13.29 39.16 71.47
CA SER A 710 -11.98 39.31 72.11
C SER A 710 -11.89 40.60 72.95
N SER A 711 -12.31 41.73 72.38
CA SER A 711 -12.36 43.03 73.08
C SER A 711 -13.26 43.00 74.32
N ARG A 712 -14.39 42.29 74.26
CA ARG A 712 -15.30 42.06 75.41
C ARG A 712 -14.66 41.16 76.47
N THR A 713 -13.93 40.13 76.07
CA THR A 713 -13.20 39.24 76.99
C THR A 713 -12.12 40.03 77.75
N SER A 714 -11.25 40.78 77.09
CA SER A 714 -10.22 41.58 77.77
C SER A 714 -10.81 42.68 78.66
N SER A 715 -11.98 43.23 78.30
CA SER A 715 -12.72 44.15 79.18
C SER A 715 -13.25 43.46 80.44
N LEU A 716 -13.74 42.22 80.31
CA LEU A 716 -14.22 41.41 81.42
C LEU A 716 -13.07 40.96 82.34
N GLU A 717 -11.94 40.52 81.76
CA GLU A 717 -10.71 40.17 82.48
C GLU A 717 -10.18 41.36 83.29
N THR A 718 -10.12 42.55 82.67
CA THR A 718 -9.72 43.80 83.34
C THR A 718 -10.68 44.14 84.50
N THR A 719 -11.98 43.93 84.29
CA THR A 719 -13.02 44.15 85.33
C THR A 719 -12.88 43.15 86.48
N ALA A 720 -12.61 41.88 86.18
CA ALA A 720 -12.42 40.83 87.18
C ALA A 720 -11.13 41.03 88.00
N GLY A 721 -10.01 41.40 87.35
CA GLY A 721 -8.77 41.77 88.05
C GLY A 721 -8.96 42.99 88.95
N SER A 722 -9.68 44.01 88.47
CA SER A 722 -10.03 45.20 89.27
C SER A 722 -10.93 44.87 90.46
N LEU A 723 -11.87 43.94 90.31
CA LEU A 723 -12.70 43.44 91.39
C LEU A 723 -11.87 42.65 92.41
N SER A 724 -10.99 41.77 91.96
CA SER A 724 -10.09 40.98 92.81
C SER A 724 -9.20 41.88 93.68
N ALA A 725 -8.55 42.89 93.09
CA ALA A 725 -7.73 43.86 93.82
C ALA A 725 -8.55 44.65 94.87
N ARG A 726 -9.81 44.99 94.56
CA ARG A 726 -10.73 45.63 95.52
C ARG A 726 -11.12 44.70 96.66
N VAL A 727 -11.34 43.41 96.39
CA VAL A 727 -11.62 42.40 97.42
C VAL A 727 -10.43 42.25 98.36
N SER A 728 -9.21 42.03 97.85
CA SER A 728 -8.01 41.93 98.71
C SER A 728 -7.72 43.20 99.52
N THR A 729 -8.03 44.37 98.98
CA THR A 729 -7.95 45.65 99.72
C THR A 729 -8.98 45.70 100.86
N ALA A 730 -10.20 45.20 100.63
CA ALA A 730 -11.24 45.11 101.65
C ALA A 730 -10.90 44.07 102.73
N GLU A 731 -10.38 42.89 102.35
CA GLU A 731 -9.92 41.84 103.26
C GLU A 731 -8.80 42.35 104.18
N GLY A 732 -7.79 43.04 103.64
CA GLY A 732 -6.74 43.69 104.43
C GLY A 732 -7.28 44.78 105.37
N SER A 733 -8.28 45.54 104.93
CA SER A 733 -8.96 46.56 105.74
C SER A 733 -9.77 45.96 106.89
N ILE A 734 -10.47 44.84 106.64
CA ILE A 734 -11.21 44.07 107.65
C ILE A 734 -10.24 43.46 108.68
N SER A 735 -9.10 42.93 108.24
CA SER A 735 -8.04 42.44 109.13
C SER A 735 -7.50 43.55 110.05
N ASN A 736 -7.26 44.75 109.51
CA ASN A 736 -6.83 45.92 110.28
C ASN A 736 -7.89 46.38 111.31
N LEU A 737 -9.17 46.34 110.94
CA LEU A 737 -10.29 46.64 111.84
C LEU A 737 -10.41 45.62 112.98
N ASN A 738 -10.29 44.32 112.67
CA ASN A 738 -10.30 43.26 113.68
C ASN A 738 -9.15 43.41 114.69
N GLY A 739 -7.92 43.69 114.21
CA GLY A 739 -6.76 43.93 115.08
C GLY A 739 -6.84 45.21 115.92
N LYS A 740 -7.68 46.18 115.53
CA LYS A 740 -7.98 47.38 116.36
C LYS A 740 -9.07 47.11 117.39
N ALA A 741 -10.05 46.26 117.07
CA ALA A 741 -11.16 45.93 117.96
C ALA A 741 -10.74 45.09 119.19
N THR A 742 -9.57 44.45 119.16
CA THR A 742 -9.03 43.64 120.26
C THR A 742 -8.13 44.40 121.24
N ALA A 743 -7.80 45.67 120.98
CA ALA A 743 -7.06 46.52 121.91
C ALA A 743 -8.01 47.21 122.90
N TYR A 744 -7.77 47.08 124.21
CA TYR A 744 -8.65 47.62 125.25
C TYR A 744 -7.93 48.03 126.53
N TRP A 745 -8.66 48.79 127.35
CA TRP A 745 -8.30 49.17 128.71
C TRP A 745 -9.39 48.65 129.66
N GLN A 746 -8.98 48.12 130.81
CA GLN A 746 -9.89 47.57 131.81
C GLN A 746 -9.48 48.01 133.21
N THR A 747 -10.44 48.47 134.00
CA THR A 747 -10.27 48.71 135.43
C THR A 747 -10.98 47.63 136.24
N THR A 748 -10.25 46.99 137.15
CA THR A 748 -10.76 45.91 138.00
C THR A 748 -10.59 46.32 139.46
N ALA A 749 -11.69 46.39 140.22
CA ALA A 749 -11.64 46.64 141.65
C ALA A 749 -11.14 45.37 142.37
N VAL A 750 -9.99 45.44 143.04
CA VAL A 750 -9.44 44.32 143.80
C VAL A 750 -9.97 44.40 145.23
N ALA A 751 -10.62 43.33 145.69
CA ALA A 751 -11.25 43.32 147.01
C ALA A 751 -10.23 43.50 148.14
N GLY A 752 -10.43 44.53 148.96
CA GLY A 752 -9.54 44.93 150.06
C GLY A 752 -8.83 46.27 149.79
N ASN A 753 -9.07 47.25 150.69
CA ASN A 753 -8.36 48.52 150.77
C ASN A 753 -8.40 49.41 149.50
N ASN A 754 -9.58 49.49 148.84
CA ASN A 754 -9.92 50.47 147.80
C ASN A 754 -8.93 50.58 146.61
N ARG A 755 -8.24 49.49 146.25
CA ARG A 755 -7.31 49.49 145.10
C ARG A 755 -8.02 49.10 143.80
N ALA A 756 -7.98 49.98 142.81
CA ALA A 756 -8.24 49.61 141.42
C ALA A 756 -6.94 49.10 140.77
N GLN A 757 -7.03 48.00 140.04
CA GLN A 757 -6.03 47.59 139.05
C GLN A 757 -6.44 48.17 137.69
N LEU A 758 -5.52 48.86 137.02
CA LEU A 758 -5.66 49.23 135.61
C LEU A 758 -4.83 48.25 134.77
N THR A 759 -5.48 47.60 133.81
CA THR A 759 -4.85 46.78 132.78
C THR A 759 -5.01 47.47 131.44
N ILE A 760 -3.91 47.67 130.73
CA ILE A 760 -3.87 48.11 129.34
C ILE A 760 -3.42 46.91 128.51
N HIS A 761 -4.16 46.53 127.47
CA HIS A 761 -3.90 45.34 126.67
C HIS A 761 -4.07 45.63 125.18
N ALA A 762 -3.08 45.24 124.38
CA ALA A 762 -3.15 45.25 122.93
C ALA A 762 -2.44 44.01 122.36
N ASP A 763 -3.22 43.08 121.81
CA ASP A 763 -2.69 41.87 121.16
C ASP A 763 -2.16 42.14 119.73
N ALA A 764 -2.38 43.36 119.22
CA ALA A 764 -2.06 43.79 117.85
C ALA A 764 -0.57 43.66 117.45
N ASN A 765 0.34 43.46 118.40
CA ASN A 765 1.79 43.29 118.17
C ASN A 765 2.35 41.94 118.68
N GLY A 766 1.51 40.92 118.91
CA GLY A 766 1.99 39.55 119.16
C GLY A 766 2.94 39.38 120.36
N GLY A 767 2.75 40.16 121.43
CA GLY A 767 3.55 40.10 122.66
C GLY A 767 4.56 41.23 122.89
N ALA A 768 4.67 42.22 122.00
CA ALA A 768 5.66 43.30 122.09
C ALA A 768 5.49 44.32 123.24
N GLY A 769 4.52 44.15 124.13
CA GLY A 769 4.22 45.08 125.24
C GLY A 769 3.25 46.21 124.88
N VAL A 770 3.05 47.15 125.81
CA VAL A 770 2.16 48.32 125.65
C VAL A 770 2.87 49.60 126.13
N ASP A 771 2.93 50.61 125.27
CA ASP A 771 3.51 51.91 125.58
C ASP A 771 2.47 52.87 126.18
N ILE A 772 2.87 53.67 127.16
CA ILE A 772 2.11 54.81 127.67
C ILE A 772 2.79 56.09 127.18
N ILE A 773 2.20 56.75 126.18
CA ILE A 773 2.77 57.95 125.55
C ILE A 773 2.16 59.20 126.18
N GLY A 774 2.91 59.86 127.06
CA GLY A 774 2.52 61.11 127.72
C GLY A 774 3.12 61.25 129.12
N ASP A 775 2.80 62.35 129.81
CA ASP A 775 3.21 62.57 131.20
C ASP A 775 2.44 61.65 132.15
N VAL A 776 3.18 60.83 132.92
CA VAL A 776 2.61 59.92 133.92
C VAL A 776 2.86 60.45 135.33
N SER A 777 1.80 60.90 135.99
CA SER A 777 1.83 61.36 137.39
C SER A 777 1.20 60.33 138.32
N ILE A 778 1.92 59.93 139.37
CA ILE A 778 1.46 59.00 140.40
C ILE A 778 1.62 59.69 141.76
N ALA A 779 0.50 59.96 142.44
CA ALA A 779 0.47 60.73 143.69
C ALA A 779 0.93 59.95 144.95
N GLY A 780 1.56 58.78 144.76
CA GLY A 780 2.04 57.90 145.82
C GLY A 780 3.26 57.10 145.36
N ASN A 781 3.77 56.23 146.23
CA ASN A 781 5.00 55.48 145.96
C ASN A 781 4.87 54.55 144.74
N LEU A 782 5.66 54.79 143.70
CA LEU A 782 5.85 53.85 142.60
C LEU A 782 6.77 52.70 143.05
N ILE A 783 6.28 51.46 142.95
CA ILE A 783 7.07 50.24 143.15
C ILE A 783 7.16 49.53 141.80
N VAL A 784 8.38 49.38 141.28
CA VAL A 784 8.66 48.65 140.03
C VAL A 784 9.24 47.28 140.38
N GLY A 785 8.60 46.21 139.92
CA GLY A 785 9.03 44.82 140.17
C GLY A 785 10.17 44.33 139.28
N GLY A 786 10.87 45.23 138.58
CA GLY A 786 11.89 44.95 137.58
C GLY A 786 12.80 46.14 137.34
N SER A 787 13.70 46.04 136.37
CA SER A 787 14.76 47.02 136.11
C SER A 787 14.25 48.38 135.64
N LEU A 788 14.89 49.45 136.12
CA LEU A 788 14.77 50.82 135.60
C LEU A 788 16.06 51.20 134.89
N THR A 789 15.98 51.63 133.63
CA THR A 789 17.13 52.07 132.81
C THR A 789 17.49 53.53 133.11
N SER A 790 18.74 53.77 133.50
CA SER A 790 19.19 55.06 134.06
C SER A 790 19.21 56.24 133.10
N THR A 791 19.13 56.01 131.78
CA THR A 791 19.06 57.06 130.74
C THR A 791 17.77 57.90 130.75
N GLN A 792 16.74 57.49 131.50
CA GLN A 792 15.44 58.17 131.56
C GLN A 792 15.19 58.95 132.87
N LEU A 793 16.19 59.03 133.76
CA LEU A 793 16.11 59.83 134.99
C LEU A 793 16.78 61.21 134.78
N ALA A 794 16.00 62.28 134.89
CA ALA A 794 16.50 63.65 134.76
C ALA A 794 17.52 64.00 135.86
N GLN A 795 18.53 64.81 135.53
CA GLN A 795 19.60 65.17 136.45
C GLN A 795 19.06 65.94 137.67
N GLY A 796 19.12 65.33 138.85
CA GLY A 796 18.58 65.87 140.10
C GLY A 796 17.22 65.29 140.53
N ALA A 797 16.56 64.46 139.71
CA ALA A 797 15.26 63.86 140.03
C ALA A 797 15.28 62.81 141.16
N VAL A 798 16.46 62.37 141.61
CA VAL A 798 16.63 61.41 142.70
C VAL A 798 17.56 61.99 143.76
N THR A 799 17.00 62.29 144.94
CA THR A 799 17.68 63.00 146.04
C THR A 799 18.41 62.08 147.03
N LYS A 800 18.35 60.76 146.85
CA LYS A 800 19.12 59.77 147.63
C LYS A 800 19.25 58.45 146.86
N PHE A 801 20.46 57.90 146.74
CA PHE A 801 20.76 56.69 145.96
C PHE A 801 21.55 55.65 146.74
N VAL A 802 21.42 54.38 146.35
CA VAL A 802 22.31 53.26 146.73
C VAL A 802 22.64 52.43 145.46
N ALA A 803 23.87 52.62 144.95
CA ALA A 803 24.67 51.82 144.00
C ALA A 803 24.03 50.98 142.85
N MET A 804 24.51 51.17 141.60
CA MET A 804 24.37 50.27 140.43
C MET A 804 25.55 50.39 139.43
N THR A 805 25.75 49.37 138.56
CA THR A 805 26.82 49.27 137.51
C THR A 805 26.28 48.56 136.21
N ASN A 806 26.98 48.58 135.05
CA ASN A 806 26.38 48.54 133.67
C ASN A 806 27.26 47.89 132.52
N THR A 807 26.75 47.47 131.31
CA THR A 807 27.39 47.53 129.91
C THR A 807 26.82 46.72 128.66
N ASN A 808 26.77 47.38 127.45
CA ASN A 808 27.09 47.03 126.00
C ASN A 808 26.30 46.18 124.91
N SER A 809 26.66 46.34 123.58
CA SER A 809 25.90 46.03 122.29
C SER A 809 26.73 45.88 120.94
N TYR A 810 26.23 45.35 119.76
CA TYR A 810 26.59 45.70 118.29
C TYR A 810 25.77 45.06 117.07
N VAL A 811 26.14 45.23 115.74
CA VAL A 811 25.32 45.19 114.43
C VAL A 811 26.02 44.69 113.06
N GLY A 812 25.33 44.34 111.91
CA GLY A 812 25.86 44.06 110.48
C GLY A 812 24.87 43.79 109.24
N SER A 813 25.28 43.70 107.91
CA SER A 813 24.41 43.64 106.63
C SER A 813 25.01 43.18 105.20
N GLY A 814 24.25 42.97 104.05
CA GLY A 814 24.74 42.77 102.59
C GLY A 814 23.79 42.33 101.34
N PRO A 815 24.15 42.45 99.97
CA PRO A 815 23.30 42.24 98.70
C PRO A 815 23.89 41.64 97.30
N GLY A 816 23.18 41.52 96.11
CA GLY A 816 23.71 41.20 94.68
C GLY A 816 22.78 40.79 93.43
N GLY A 817 23.22 40.73 92.09
CA GLY A 817 22.52 40.10 90.85
C GLY A 817 22.85 40.51 89.31
N GLY A 818 22.46 39.74 88.20
CA GLY A 818 22.47 40.12 86.68
C GLY A 818 22.60 39.06 85.46
N GLY A 819 22.17 39.31 84.15
CA GLY A 819 22.81 38.94 82.78
C GLY A 819 22.31 37.95 81.59
N GLY A 820 22.08 38.40 80.29
CA GLY A 820 22.62 37.93 78.90
C GLY A 820 22.08 36.88 77.77
N GLY A 821 21.85 37.26 76.45
CA GLY A 821 22.31 36.69 75.08
C GLY A 821 21.69 35.55 74.09
N GLY A 822 21.68 35.66 72.71
CA GLY A 822 21.74 34.54 71.63
C GLY A 822 20.80 34.45 70.32
N GLY A 823 21.14 33.79 69.13
CA GLY A 823 20.28 33.59 67.86
C GLY A 823 20.82 32.81 66.54
N GLY A 824 20.05 32.58 65.39
CA GLY A 824 20.44 31.89 64.07
C GLY A 824 19.39 31.59 62.89
N GLY A 825 19.74 30.98 61.68
CA GLY A 825 18.92 30.64 60.41
C GLY A 825 19.67 29.76 59.29
N GLY A 826 19.31 29.32 58.01
CA GLY A 826 18.19 29.30 56.95
C GLY A 826 18.54 28.52 55.57
N GLY A 827 17.70 28.35 54.46
CA GLY A 827 18.10 27.75 53.09
C GLY A 827 17.05 27.25 51.96
N GLY A 828 17.44 26.95 50.65
CA GLY A 828 16.63 26.32 49.51
C GLY A 828 17.18 26.31 47.99
N PHE A 829 16.71 25.45 47.01
CA PHE A 829 17.31 25.15 45.62
C PHE A 829 16.39 24.70 44.38
N GLY A 830 16.87 24.53 43.10
CA GLY A 830 16.09 24.08 41.86
C GLY A 830 16.85 23.51 40.58
N CYS A 831 16.21 22.88 39.54
CA CYS A 831 16.87 22.09 38.42
C CYS A 831 16.05 21.78 37.10
N VAL A 832 16.65 21.58 35.89
CA VAL A 832 15.96 21.17 34.61
C VAL A 832 16.25 19.72 34.14
N ALA A 833 15.46 19.10 33.25
CA ALA A 833 15.68 17.70 32.80
C ALA A 833 16.96 17.48 31.96
N ILE A 834 17.65 16.34 32.14
CA ILE A 834 18.97 16.05 31.54
C ILE A 834 18.99 15.95 30.00
N ASP A 835 17.86 15.62 29.39
CA ASP A 835 17.68 15.44 27.95
C ASP A 835 17.21 16.73 27.24
N SER A 836 17.04 17.83 27.99
CA SER A 836 16.73 19.14 27.41
C SER A 836 17.88 19.66 26.55
N PHE A 837 17.59 20.14 25.35
CA PHE A 837 18.52 20.84 24.48
C PHE A 837 18.81 22.25 25.02
N THR A 838 20.06 22.71 24.95
CA THR A 838 20.41 24.13 25.06
C THR A 838 20.68 24.75 23.68
N PRO A 839 20.57 26.08 23.52
CA PRO A 839 20.88 26.78 22.27
C PRO A 839 22.32 26.63 21.75
N THR A 840 23.20 26.03 22.55
CA THR A 840 24.61 25.78 22.25
C THR A 840 24.87 24.35 21.74
N SER A 841 23.84 23.71 21.16
CA SER A 841 23.87 22.38 20.53
C SER A 841 24.44 21.26 21.42
N THR A 842 24.15 21.33 22.72
CA THR A 842 24.48 20.30 23.73
C THR A 842 23.22 19.97 24.53
N ILE A 843 23.13 18.76 25.10
CA ILE A 843 22.06 18.42 26.06
C ILE A 843 22.46 18.79 27.49
N ALA A 844 21.46 19.17 28.30
CA ALA A 844 21.64 19.69 29.64
C ALA A 844 22.45 18.77 30.58
N GLY A 845 22.36 17.45 30.40
CA GLY A 845 23.13 16.47 31.18
C GLY A 845 24.62 16.35 30.82
N ASP A 846 25.03 16.77 29.63
CA ASP A 846 26.41 16.62 29.13
C ASP A 846 27.30 17.87 29.35
N LEU A 847 26.67 18.99 29.70
CA LEU A 847 27.32 20.28 29.97
C LEU A 847 28.31 20.22 31.15
N LYS A 848 29.45 20.89 31.00
CA LYS A 848 30.56 20.97 31.96
C LYS A 848 30.91 22.42 32.27
N ALA A 849 31.66 22.62 33.35
CA ALA A 849 32.16 23.94 33.73
C ALA A 849 32.99 24.57 32.59
N GLY A 850 32.61 25.78 32.16
CA GLY A 850 33.19 26.50 31.03
C GLY A 850 32.42 26.35 29.70
N ASP A 851 31.43 25.45 29.60
CA ASP A 851 30.57 25.36 28.42
C ASP A 851 29.61 26.57 28.33
N LYS A 852 29.24 26.98 27.12
CA LYS A 852 28.42 28.17 26.89
C LYS A 852 26.92 27.93 27.09
N LEU A 853 26.25 28.96 27.61
CA LEU A 853 24.79 29.06 27.73
C LEU A 853 24.29 30.35 27.07
N ILE A 854 23.01 30.39 26.71
CA ILE A 854 22.28 31.65 26.49
C ILE A 854 21.50 31.98 27.77
N MET A 855 21.69 33.19 28.28
CA MET A 855 21.12 33.69 29.53
C MET A 855 20.28 34.95 29.32
N LEU A 856 19.21 35.08 30.11
CA LEU A 856 18.31 36.23 30.09
C LEU A 856 19.03 37.46 30.66
N ASP A 857 18.86 38.63 30.04
CA ASP A 857 19.37 39.88 30.61
C ASP A 857 18.68 40.23 31.93
N PRO A 858 19.37 40.86 32.91
CA PRO A 858 18.80 41.18 34.22
C PRO A 858 17.59 42.14 34.21
N ASP A 859 17.30 42.80 33.09
CA ASP A 859 16.11 43.62 32.89
C ASP A 859 14.99 42.92 32.07
N GLY A 860 15.22 41.67 31.66
CA GLY A 860 14.30 40.87 30.87
C GLY A 860 14.09 41.34 29.43
N SER A 861 14.90 42.29 28.93
CA SER A 861 14.69 42.92 27.62
C SER A 861 15.24 42.10 26.44
N ASN A 862 16.31 41.33 26.65
CA ASN A 862 16.98 40.51 25.65
C ASN A 862 17.81 39.38 26.33
N PHE A 863 18.80 38.80 25.64
CA PHE A 863 19.68 37.73 26.15
C PHE A 863 21.16 37.96 25.81
N HIS A 864 22.05 37.32 26.58
CA HIS A 864 23.51 37.35 26.43
C HIS A 864 24.16 35.95 26.55
N ASP A 865 25.43 35.85 26.15
CA ASP A 865 26.24 34.63 26.32
C ASP A 865 26.72 34.48 27.77
N GLY A 866 26.39 33.35 28.40
CA GLY A 866 26.86 32.95 29.73
C GLY A 866 27.75 31.71 29.69
N GLU A 867 28.19 31.27 30.88
CA GLU A 867 29.00 30.07 31.08
C GLU A 867 28.46 29.20 32.22
N VAL A 868 28.61 27.88 32.08
CA VAL A 868 28.33 26.91 33.15
C VAL A 868 29.44 26.97 34.20
N GLU A 869 29.09 27.10 35.47
CA GLU A 869 30.04 27.01 36.60
C GLU A 869 30.20 25.57 37.09
N SER A 870 29.11 24.80 37.11
CA SER A 870 29.08 23.39 37.48
C SER A 870 27.79 22.72 36.99
N ASN A 871 27.79 21.39 36.90
CA ASN A 871 26.61 20.60 36.55
C ASN A 871 26.56 19.31 37.40
N LYS A 872 25.37 18.87 37.80
CA LYS A 872 25.16 17.63 38.57
C LYS A 872 23.76 17.05 38.35
N THR A 873 23.68 15.79 37.93
CA THR A 873 22.42 15.05 37.83
C THR A 873 21.88 14.63 39.20
N ILE A 874 20.58 14.86 39.44
CA ILE A 874 19.82 14.42 40.63
C ILE A 874 18.42 13.97 40.18
N GLU A 875 17.81 12.98 40.82
CA GLU A 875 16.39 12.62 40.61
C GLU A 875 15.47 13.57 41.38
N GLN A 876 14.51 14.23 40.72
CA GLN A 876 13.53 15.12 41.38
C GLN A 876 12.11 15.00 40.78
N PRO A 877 11.04 15.19 41.60
CA PRO A 877 9.70 15.45 41.09
C PRO A 877 9.69 16.62 40.10
N SER A 878 8.99 16.50 38.97
CA SER A 878 9.09 17.42 37.84
C SER A 878 7.75 17.71 37.15
N TYR A 879 7.65 18.88 36.52
CA TYR A 879 6.56 19.31 35.65
C TYR A 879 7.08 19.52 34.22
N ARG A 880 6.27 19.18 33.21
CA ARG A 880 6.41 19.70 31.85
C ARG A 880 5.66 21.04 31.74
N ILE A 881 6.35 22.08 31.32
CA ILE A 881 5.79 23.37 30.91
C ILE A 881 5.24 23.24 29.49
N THR A 882 4.12 23.89 29.17
CA THR A 882 3.70 24.17 27.78
C THR A 882 3.27 25.62 27.65
N THR A 883 3.90 26.35 26.73
CA THR A 883 3.62 27.77 26.45
C THR A 883 2.55 27.95 25.36
N ALA A 884 2.08 29.18 25.17
CA ALA A 884 1.06 29.52 24.17
C ALA A 884 1.45 29.19 22.71
N SER A 885 2.73 29.27 22.33
CA SER A 885 3.22 28.83 21.01
C SER A 885 3.54 27.33 20.92
N GLY A 886 3.37 26.59 22.03
CA GLY A 886 3.60 25.14 22.09
C GLY A 886 5.05 24.72 22.35
N ILE A 887 5.89 25.61 22.87
CA ILE A 887 7.23 25.26 23.36
C ILE A 887 7.08 24.51 24.69
N THR A 888 7.91 23.47 24.93
CA THR A 888 7.88 22.66 26.15
C THR A 888 9.26 22.43 26.74
N LEU A 889 9.30 22.26 28.07
CA LEU A 889 10.49 21.97 28.88
C LEU A 889 10.05 21.15 30.11
N ILE A 890 10.83 20.15 30.51
CA ILE A 890 10.66 19.48 31.81
C ILE A 890 11.63 20.08 32.83
N ALA A 891 11.12 20.46 34.01
CA ALA A 891 11.95 20.94 35.12
C ALA A 891 11.39 20.53 36.49
N SER A 892 12.25 20.49 37.50
CA SER A 892 11.93 20.01 38.84
C SER A 892 10.96 20.95 39.58
N THR A 893 10.13 20.42 40.48
CA THR A 893 9.09 21.18 41.21
C THR A 893 9.61 22.37 42.01
N SER A 894 10.90 22.40 42.37
CA SER A 894 11.52 23.52 43.09
C SER A 894 12.23 24.52 42.19
N THR A 895 12.23 24.30 40.87
CA THR A 895 12.84 25.22 39.89
C THR A 895 12.18 26.59 39.94
N PRO A 896 12.96 27.65 40.17
CA PRO A 896 12.47 29.02 40.06
C PRO A 896 12.30 29.44 38.58
N ILE A 897 11.26 30.22 38.34
CA ILE A 897 10.87 30.80 37.07
C ILE A 897 10.89 32.32 37.23
N THR A 898 11.61 33.00 36.35
CA THR A 898 11.72 34.45 36.30
C THR A 898 10.56 35.02 35.50
N LEU A 899 9.78 35.92 36.10
CA LEU A 899 8.66 36.58 35.47
C LEU A 899 9.05 37.90 34.81
N ARG A 900 8.17 38.41 33.95
CA ARG A 900 8.35 39.66 33.18
C ARG A 900 8.60 40.91 34.04
N ASP A 901 8.25 40.88 35.33
CA ASP A 901 8.48 41.95 36.31
C ASP A 901 9.76 41.77 37.14
N GLY A 902 10.59 40.76 36.84
CA GLY A 902 11.80 40.41 37.59
C GLY A 902 11.53 39.65 38.90
N SER A 903 10.27 39.35 39.23
CA SER A 903 9.96 38.47 40.36
C SER A 903 10.22 36.99 40.01
N VAL A 904 10.47 36.18 41.04
CA VAL A 904 10.87 34.78 40.88
C VAL A 904 9.92 33.88 41.67
N ILE A 905 9.28 32.92 41.00
CA ILE A 905 8.32 31.99 41.59
C ILE A 905 8.68 30.54 41.31
N SER A 906 8.26 29.59 42.15
CA SER A 906 8.39 28.15 41.82
C SER A 906 7.54 27.80 40.60
N ILE A 907 8.05 26.93 39.74
CA ILE A 907 7.31 26.33 38.62
C ILE A 907 5.92 25.80 39.03
N ALA A 908 5.75 25.28 40.25
CA ALA A 908 4.47 24.77 40.74
C ALA A 908 3.36 25.83 40.82
N HIS A 909 3.70 27.12 40.75
CA HIS A 909 2.78 28.26 40.71
C HIS A 909 2.85 29.05 39.38
N ALA A 910 3.68 28.63 38.42
CA ALA A 910 3.98 29.41 37.22
C ALA A 910 2.95 29.30 36.08
N CYS A 911 1.96 28.42 36.19
CA CYS A 911 0.87 28.35 35.21
C CYS A 911 0.20 29.72 35.07
N TYR A 912 -0.18 30.09 33.83
CA TYR A 912 -0.83 31.36 33.49
C TYR A 912 -0.02 32.64 33.71
N HIS A 913 1.27 32.54 34.02
CA HIS A 913 2.19 33.67 34.01
C HIS A 913 2.96 33.75 32.68
N ASP A 914 3.54 34.92 32.38
CA ASP A 914 4.42 35.10 31.23
C ASP A 914 5.84 34.61 31.56
N ILE A 915 6.43 33.85 30.63
CA ILE A 915 7.81 33.36 30.67
C ILE A 915 8.55 33.78 29.40
N ALA A 916 9.86 33.99 29.51
CA ALA A 916 10.70 34.27 28.36
C ALA A 916 10.98 32.97 27.57
N VAL A 917 10.93 33.07 26.24
CA VAL A 917 11.19 31.98 25.29
C VAL A 917 12.05 32.45 24.12
N LEU A 918 12.67 31.50 23.42
CA LEU A 918 13.48 31.72 22.22
C LEU A 918 13.30 30.57 21.24
N ASP A 919 12.91 30.88 20.00
CA ASP A 919 12.86 29.96 18.87
C ASP A 919 13.12 30.70 17.53
N ASP A 920 12.77 30.09 16.39
CA ASP A 920 12.90 30.65 15.04
C ASP A 920 12.17 32.00 14.84
N ASP A 921 11.08 32.26 15.56
CA ASP A 921 10.34 33.54 15.53
C ASP A 921 11.00 34.61 16.44
N GLY A 922 12.05 34.23 17.19
CA GLY A 922 12.88 35.11 18.00
C GLY A 922 12.48 35.22 19.47
N PHE A 923 13.31 35.93 20.24
CA PHE A 923 13.12 36.16 21.66
C PHE A 923 11.81 36.90 21.95
N ARG A 924 10.99 36.35 22.84
CA ARG A 924 9.74 36.96 23.30
C ARG A 924 9.36 36.49 24.70
N TRP A 925 8.36 37.16 25.27
CA TRP A 925 7.69 36.76 26.49
C TRP A 925 6.26 36.33 26.18
N GLU A 926 5.91 35.09 26.52
CA GLU A 926 4.58 34.53 26.28
C GLU A 926 4.07 33.69 27.46
N ARG A 927 2.77 33.42 27.46
CA ARG A 927 2.03 32.82 28.58
C ARG A 927 2.28 31.31 28.67
N ILE A 928 2.45 30.80 29.89
CA ILE A 928 2.36 29.37 30.21
C ILE A 928 0.89 28.96 30.21
N GLU A 929 0.49 28.11 29.26
CA GLU A 929 -0.89 27.62 29.15
C GLU A 929 -1.15 26.37 29.99
N ARG A 930 -0.13 25.53 30.22
CA ARG A 930 -0.28 24.27 30.98
C ARG A 930 0.98 23.87 31.72
N LEU A 931 0.79 23.21 32.85
CA LEU A 931 1.81 22.46 33.59
C LEU A 931 1.32 21.02 33.79
N ASP A 932 2.00 20.05 33.18
CA ASP A 932 1.67 18.62 33.33
C ASP A 932 2.66 17.96 34.29
N TYR A 933 2.19 17.33 35.38
CA TYR A 933 3.09 16.64 36.31
C TYR A 933 3.59 15.33 35.69
N VAL A 934 4.90 15.19 35.51
CA VAL A 934 5.52 14.05 34.79
C VAL A 934 6.11 12.98 35.71
N GLY A 935 6.04 13.17 37.03
CA GLY A 935 6.59 12.23 38.02
C GLY A 935 7.98 12.63 38.49
N VAL A 936 8.83 11.66 38.82
CA VAL A 936 10.24 11.89 39.17
C VAL A 936 11.10 11.67 37.93
N CYS A 937 12.02 12.60 37.68
CA CYS A 937 12.90 12.60 36.51
C CYS A 937 14.34 12.96 36.90
N ALA A 938 15.30 12.44 36.13
CA ALA A 938 16.68 12.87 36.19
C ALA A 938 16.80 14.32 35.70
N VAL A 939 17.24 15.22 36.58
CA VAL A 939 17.42 16.64 36.32
C VAL A 939 18.88 17.06 36.48
N ALA A 940 19.37 17.84 35.51
CA ALA A 940 20.63 18.55 35.54
C ALA A 940 20.51 19.80 36.44
N PHE A 941 21.29 19.82 37.51
CA PHE A 941 21.52 21.01 38.33
C PHE A 941 22.69 21.80 37.73
N ILE A 942 22.40 22.66 36.76
CA ILE A 942 23.38 23.51 36.08
C ILE A 942 23.51 24.84 36.83
N SER A 943 24.67 25.11 37.43
CA SER A 943 24.96 26.42 38.02
C SER A 943 25.46 27.40 36.97
N ALA A 944 24.88 28.60 36.95
CA ALA A 944 25.21 29.70 36.06
C ALA A 944 24.98 31.06 36.76
N SER A 945 25.80 31.35 37.79
CA SER A 945 25.96 32.65 38.46
C SER A 945 24.66 33.30 38.97
N ASP A 946 23.77 32.50 39.58
CA ASP A 946 22.43 32.92 40.06
C ASP A 946 21.53 33.53 38.96
N GLY A 947 21.77 33.20 37.68
CA GLY A 947 21.03 33.70 36.53
C GLY A 947 19.98 32.75 35.93
N THR A 948 19.34 33.21 34.86
CA THR A 948 18.27 32.50 34.13
C THR A 948 18.76 32.09 32.74
N TYR A 949 18.65 30.81 32.37
CA TYR A 949 19.19 30.27 31.11
C TYR A 949 18.15 29.50 30.29
N ALA A 950 18.37 29.41 28.98
CA ALA A 950 17.48 28.79 28.02
C ALA A 950 17.70 27.27 27.86
N ALA A 951 16.62 26.48 27.94
CA ALA A 951 16.59 25.04 27.63
C ALA A 951 15.22 24.60 27.11
N GLY A 952 15.11 23.47 26.39
CA GLY A 952 13.83 22.96 25.89
C GLY A 952 13.84 21.48 25.50
N GLU A 953 12.66 20.85 25.38
CA GLU A 953 12.51 19.46 24.92
C GLU A 953 12.73 19.27 23.41
N VAL A 954 12.85 20.36 22.64
CA VAL A 954 12.99 20.34 21.18
C VAL A 954 14.12 21.29 20.78
N GLU A 955 15.07 20.80 19.98
CA GLU A 955 16.15 21.64 19.42
C GLU A 955 15.55 22.81 18.63
N GLY A 956 16.10 24.01 18.85
CA GLY A 956 15.58 25.26 18.27
C GLY A 956 14.39 25.89 19.02
N ARG A 957 13.91 25.32 20.14
CA ARG A 957 12.75 25.85 20.88
C ARG A 957 12.95 25.80 22.39
N TYR A 958 13.18 26.96 23.01
CA TYR A 958 13.71 27.05 24.37
C TYR A 958 12.87 27.96 25.29
N ILE A 959 12.87 27.61 26.58
CA ILE A 959 12.24 28.34 27.68
C ILE A 959 13.35 28.77 28.66
N PHE A 960 13.30 30.00 29.16
CA PHE A 960 14.25 30.50 30.14
C PHE A 960 13.84 30.13 31.57
N THR A 961 14.73 29.47 32.34
CA THR A 961 14.50 29.07 33.73
C THR A 961 15.67 29.47 34.64
N HIS A 962 15.38 29.76 35.92
CA HIS A 962 16.34 30.33 36.85
C HIS A 962 17.10 29.21 37.59
N ASN A 963 18.43 29.28 37.60
CA ASN A 963 19.26 28.51 38.52
C ASN A 963 19.59 29.35 39.75
N LYS A 964 19.65 28.74 40.93
CA LYS A 964 20.20 29.36 42.14
C LYS A 964 21.49 28.68 42.56
N SER A 965 22.54 29.47 42.80
CA SER A 965 23.86 28.95 43.20
C SER A 965 23.80 28.14 44.50
N ILE A 966 24.66 27.12 44.57
CA ILE A 966 24.86 26.26 45.74
C ILE A 966 26.04 26.81 46.55
N GLU A 967 25.86 27.01 47.86
CA GLU A 967 26.94 26.96 48.87
C GLU A 967 27.08 25.53 49.42
#